data_AF-A0A8C0VNF0-F1
#
_entry.id   AF-A0A8C0VNF0-F1
#
_cell.length_a   1.000
_cell.length_b   1.000
_cell.length_c   1.000
_cell.angle_alpha   90.00
_cell.angle_beta   90.00
_cell.angle_gamma   90.00
#
_symmetry.space_group_name_H-M   'P 1'
#
loop_
_entity.id
_entity.type
_entity.pdbx_description
1 polymer ?
#
loop_
_entity_poly.entity_id
_entity_poly.type
_entity_poly.pdbx_seq_one_letter_code
_entity_poly.pdbx_strand_id
1 'polypeptide(L)'
;MAVGTEGGAVYFVTLPTLTLLEDKTLFPDEILQSVPDDYRCGKALGPVESIQEHPRIGSRLLIGYSRGLVVLWEQSTRVVQHLFLGNQQLESLAWEQGGSSIVSSHSDGGYMVWAASGTGQRSQQPVMSTIPYGPFPCKAISKILWRTCESGNPFIIFSGGMPRASYGDRHCVSVLQGQTLATLDFTSRVIDFFTVQSAEVPEGGFENPRALVVLVEEELVAIDLQTPGWPTIPAPYLAPLHSSAITCSCHVSNVPLKLWERIVSVGEQQSPRQSSAAWPIDGGKNLAQEPTQRGLLLTGHEDGTVRFWDASGVSLKPLYKLGTANIFQTDCEHNDSLNQAGEEEWPPFRKVGCFDPYSDDPRLGVQKIALCKYTAKMVVAGTAGQVLVMELSDEKSEHAVSVATVDLLQDREGFTWKGHDRLAPRNGPLHFPPGFQPSVLVQCVPPAAVTAVTLHSEWNLVAFGTSHGFGLFDYYRRNPVLARCTLHPNDSLAMEGPLSRVKSLKKSLRQSFRRIRKSRVSGKKRLNASSPSSKVQEANAQLAEQAGPPEVEMTPVQRRIEPRSADDSLSGVVRCLYFADTFLRDAAHHGPTMWAGTNSGSVFAYALEVPSQEKFSERAVEAVLGKEIQLMHRAPVVAIAVLDGRGNPLPEPYEVSRDLAKAPDMQGSHSMLISSEEQFKVFTLPKVSAKTKFKLTAHEGCRVRKVALVSLASAGSEERLENCLACLTNLGDIHIFTVPSLRPQVHYSCIRKEDISGIASCVFTKHGQGFYLISPSEFERFSLSARNVTEPLCRLEIARLQDTSCLSNSSTVTPKLPQANGTHVPRGSEGQPSPSDSDRE
;
A
#
# COMPACT_ATOMS: atom_id res chain seq x y z
N MET A 1 -6.27 -32.62 -19.80
CA MET A 1 -6.15 -31.17 -20.08
C MET A 1 -6.17 -30.95 -21.58
N ALA A 2 -7.01 -30.05 -22.09
CA ALA A 2 -7.01 -29.63 -23.50
C ALA A 2 -6.29 -28.28 -23.64
N VAL A 3 -5.48 -28.09 -24.69
CA VAL A 3 -4.65 -26.90 -24.90
C VAL A 3 -4.82 -26.40 -26.33
N GLY A 4 -5.42 -25.21 -26.46
CA GLY A 4 -5.54 -24.48 -27.72
C GLY A 4 -4.25 -23.73 -28.06
N THR A 5 -3.98 -23.55 -29.35
CA THR A 5 -2.76 -22.89 -29.82
C THR A 5 -3.05 -21.78 -30.82
N GLU A 6 -2.09 -20.87 -31.00
CA GLU A 6 -2.15 -19.83 -32.03
C GLU A 6 -2.25 -20.39 -33.46
N GLY A 7 -1.76 -21.62 -33.67
CA GLY A 7 -1.90 -22.35 -34.93
C GLY A 7 -3.29 -22.93 -35.18
N GLY A 8 -4.24 -22.78 -34.23
CA GLY A 8 -5.59 -23.31 -34.33
C GLY A 8 -5.74 -24.79 -33.92
N ALA A 9 -4.65 -25.47 -33.55
CA ALA A 9 -4.70 -26.87 -33.13
C ALA A 9 -5.05 -26.99 -31.65
N VAL A 10 -5.71 -28.10 -31.28
CA VAL A 10 -6.02 -28.46 -29.90
C VAL A 10 -5.30 -29.75 -29.52
N TYR A 11 -4.43 -29.66 -28.52
CA TYR A 11 -3.65 -30.79 -28.00
C TYR A 11 -4.25 -31.30 -26.69
N PHE A 12 -4.14 -32.61 -26.46
CA PHE A 12 -4.61 -33.23 -25.22
C PHE A 12 -3.45 -33.79 -24.42
N VAL A 13 -3.39 -33.41 -23.15
CA VAL A 13 -2.32 -33.80 -22.23
C VAL A 13 -2.92 -34.50 -21.02
N THR A 14 -2.34 -35.63 -20.64
CA THR A 14 -2.70 -36.40 -19.45
C THR A 14 -2.22 -35.71 -18.17
N LEU A 15 -3.02 -35.78 -17.11
CA LEU A 15 -2.63 -35.36 -15.77
C LEU A 15 -2.60 -36.61 -14.86
N PRO A 16 -1.61 -36.76 -13.97
CA PRO A 16 -0.55 -35.79 -13.66
C PRO A 16 0.72 -35.94 -14.53
N THR A 17 0.83 -36.94 -15.41
CA THR A 17 2.08 -37.30 -16.11
C THR A 17 2.52 -36.32 -17.19
N LEU A 18 1.68 -35.36 -17.57
CA LEU A 18 1.92 -34.37 -18.63
C LEU A 18 2.32 -35.01 -19.97
N THR A 19 1.81 -36.20 -20.26
CA THR A 19 2.09 -36.90 -21.52
C THR A 19 1.11 -36.45 -22.59
N LEU A 20 1.65 -36.02 -23.74
CA LEU A 20 0.88 -35.65 -24.91
C LEU A 20 0.19 -36.88 -25.52
N LEU A 21 -1.10 -36.75 -25.80
CA LEU A 21 -1.91 -37.75 -26.52
C LEU A 21 -1.96 -37.37 -28.00
N GLU A 22 -0.90 -37.74 -28.73
CA GLU A 22 -0.77 -37.40 -30.16
C GLU A 22 -1.97 -37.89 -30.98
N ASP A 23 -2.47 -39.09 -30.67
CA ASP A 23 -3.63 -39.73 -31.28
C ASP A 23 -4.94 -38.95 -31.09
N LYS A 24 -5.03 -38.11 -30.06
CA LYS A 24 -6.21 -37.29 -29.77
C LYS A 24 -6.10 -35.84 -30.25
N THR A 25 -4.95 -35.44 -30.79
CA THR A 25 -4.74 -34.08 -31.29
C THR A 25 -5.78 -33.75 -32.36
N LEU A 26 -6.37 -32.57 -32.25
CA LEU A 26 -7.35 -32.05 -33.20
C LEU A 26 -6.70 -30.93 -34.02
N PHE A 27 -6.51 -31.19 -35.31
CA PHE A 27 -5.93 -30.22 -36.22
C PHE A 27 -7.01 -29.30 -36.84
N PRO A 28 -6.67 -28.04 -37.19
CA PRO A 28 -7.63 -27.10 -37.79
C PRO A 28 -8.31 -27.63 -39.04
N ASP A 29 -7.59 -28.43 -39.83
CA ASP A 29 -8.08 -29.02 -41.08
C ASP A 29 -9.25 -29.99 -40.86
N GLU A 30 -9.30 -30.69 -39.72
CA GLU A 30 -10.43 -31.56 -39.37
C GLU A 30 -11.71 -30.75 -39.13
N ILE A 31 -11.59 -29.56 -38.54
CA ILE A 31 -12.71 -28.65 -38.32
C ILE A 31 -13.14 -27.99 -39.64
N LEU A 32 -12.17 -27.56 -40.46
CA LEU A 32 -12.43 -26.93 -41.76
C LEU A 32 -13.25 -27.81 -42.72
N GLN A 33 -13.15 -29.14 -42.61
CA GLN A 33 -13.96 -30.08 -43.42
C GLN A 33 -15.46 -29.99 -43.12
N SER A 34 -15.83 -29.53 -41.92
CA SER A 34 -17.22 -29.43 -41.50
C SER A 34 -17.83 -28.04 -41.76
N VAL A 35 -17.01 -27.05 -42.10
CA VAL A 35 -17.41 -25.64 -42.25
C VAL A 35 -17.92 -25.38 -43.68
N PRO A 36 -19.03 -24.64 -43.86
CA PRO A 36 -19.53 -24.24 -45.18
C PRO A 36 -18.49 -23.52 -46.05
N ASP A 37 -18.48 -23.79 -47.36
CA ASP A 37 -17.47 -23.27 -48.31
C ASP A 37 -17.46 -21.72 -48.39
N ASP A 38 -18.63 -21.10 -48.26
CA ASP A 38 -18.82 -19.65 -48.20
C ASP A 38 -18.14 -19.03 -46.97
N TYR A 39 -18.09 -19.73 -45.84
CA TYR A 39 -17.33 -19.27 -44.67
C TYR A 39 -15.82 -19.54 -44.83
N ARG A 40 -15.43 -20.70 -45.38
CA ARG A 40 -14.03 -21.10 -45.52
C ARG A 40 -13.22 -20.05 -46.31
N CYS A 41 -13.69 -19.67 -47.50
CA CYS A 41 -13.08 -18.63 -48.35
C CYS A 41 -11.54 -18.74 -48.50
N GLY A 42 -10.96 -19.95 -48.42
CA GLY A 42 -9.51 -20.18 -48.49
C GLY A 42 -8.69 -19.59 -47.33
N LYS A 43 -9.33 -19.11 -46.26
CA LYS A 43 -8.67 -18.46 -45.12
C LYS A 43 -8.58 -19.42 -43.92
N ALA A 44 -7.49 -19.33 -43.17
CA ALA A 44 -7.30 -20.08 -41.93
C ALA A 44 -8.37 -19.72 -40.88
N LEU A 45 -8.59 -20.61 -39.91
CA LEU A 45 -9.49 -20.38 -38.77
C LEU A 45 -8.94 -19.33 -37.80
N GLY A 46 -7.60 -19.21 -37.73
CA GLY A 46 -6.90 -18.37 -36.77
C GLY A 46 -6.61 -19.07 -35.44
N PRO A 47 -6.01 -18.36 -34.47
CA PRO A 47 -5.80 -18.83 -33.10
C PRO A 47 -7.05 -19.39 -32.43
N VAL A 48 -6.86 -20.35 -31.54
CA VAL A 48 -7.90 -20.77 -30.59
C VAL A 48 -7.96 -19.76 -29.45
N GLU A 49 -9.02 -18.96 -29.42
CA GLU A 49 -9.23 -17.92 -28.39
C GLU A 49 -9.85 -18.48 -27.11
N SER A 50 -10.65 -19.54 -27.21
CA SER A 50 -11.28 -20.16 -26.04
C SER A 50 -11.57 -21.64 -26.26
N ILE A 51 -11.35 -22.44 -25.21
CA ILE A 51 -11.75 -23.85 -25.13
C ILE A 51 -12.49 -24.05 -23.82
N GLN A 52 -13.70 -24.61 -23.88
CA GLN A 52 -14.51 -24.91 -22.70
C GLN A 52 -15.10 -26.31 -22.81
N GLU A 53 -15.09 -27.06 -21.72
CA GLU A 53 -15.81 -28.32 -21.61
C GLU A 53 -17.30 -28.04 -21.41
N HIS A 54 -18.17 -28.86 -22.01
CA HIS A 54 -19.60 -28.72 -21.82
C HIS A 54 -19.94 -28.99 -20.33
N PRO A 55 -20.66 -28.08 -19.64
CA PRO A 55 -20.82 -28.13 -18.17
C PRO A 55 -21.38 -29.45 -17.60
N ARG A 56 -22.14 -30.20 -18.41
CA ARG A 56 -22.77 -31.47 -18.03
C ARG A 56 -22.29 -32.70 -18.80
N ILE A 57 -21.49 -32.53 -19.86
CA ILE A 57 -21.14 -33.61 -20.80
C ILE A 57 -19.66 -33.54 -21.12
N GLY A 58 -18.83 -34.24 -20.36
CA GLY A 58 -17.38 -34.08 -20.48
C GLY A 58 -16.73 -34.56 -21.77
N SER A 59 -17.49 -35.27 -22.62
CA SER A 59 -17.03 -35.63 -23.97
C SER A 59 -17.19 -34.51 -25.00
N ARG A 60 -17.83 -33.39 -24.65
CA ARG A 60 -18.10 -32.27 -25.56
C ARG A 60 -17.27 -31.05 -25.21
N LEU A 61 -16.69 -30.44 -26.24
CA LEU A 61 -15.84 -29.27 -26.14
C LEU A 61 -16.38 -28.15 -27.02
N LEU A 62 -16.45 -26.94 -26.49
CA LEU A 62 -16.61 -25.71 -27.27
C LEU A 62 -15.24 -25.19 -27.64
N ILE A 63 -15.01 -24.94 -28.92
CA ILE A 63 -13.75 -24.37 -29.41
C ILE A 63 -14.08 -23.11 -30.19
N GLY A 64 -13.57 -21.98 -29.72
CA GLY A 64 -13.70 -20.67 -30.36
C GLY A 64 -12.42 -20.27 -31.06
N TYR A 65 -12.54 -19.88 -32.32
CA TYR A 65 -11.44 -19.38 -33.15
C TYR A 65 -11.54 -17.88 -33.36
N SER A 66 -10.39 -17.21 -33.46
CA SER A 66 -10.30 -15.76 -33.55
C SER A 66 -11.13 -15.16 -34.68
N ARG A 67 -11.28 -15.85 -35.82
CA ARG A 67 -12.08 -15.38 -36.95
C ARG A 67 -13.59 -15.27 -36.67
N GLY A 68 -14.06 -15.72 -35.51
CA GLY A 68 -15.48 -15.70 -35.13
C GLY A 68 -16.16 -17.06 -35.22
N LEU A 69 -15.46 -18.10 -35.68
CA LEU A 69 -16.01 -19.46 -35.72
C LEU A 69 -16.01 -20.05 -34.31
N VAL A 70 -17.16 -20.51 -33.85
CA VAL A 70 -17.26 -21.36 -32.65
C VAL A 70 -17.81 -22.71 -33.07
N VAL A 71 -17.23 -23.79 -32.55
CA VAL A 71 -17.65 -25.17 -32.85
C VAL A 71 -17.94 -25.93 -31.58
N LEU A 72 -19.01 -26.72 -31.60
CA LEU A 72 -19.26 -27.75 -30.60
C LEU A 72 -18.74 -29.09 -31.13
N TRP A 73 -17.65 -29.57 -30.53
CA TRP A 73 -16.93 -30.77 -30.91
C TRP A 73 -17.21 -31.93 -29.93
N GLU A 74 -17.55 -33.09 -30.48
CA GLU A 74 -17.69 -34.33 -29.71
C GLU A 74 -16.39 -35.13 -29.77
N GLN A 75 -15.70 -35.23 -28.63
CA GLN A 75 -14.40 -35.88 -28.53
C GLN A 75 -14.49 -37.39 -28.79
N SER A 76 -15.58 -38.04 -28.37
CA SER A 76 -15.76 -39.48 -28.50
C SER A 76 -15.89 -39.94 -29.95
N THR A 77 -16.62 -39.18 -30.77
CA THR A 77 -16.87 -39.51 -32.19
C THR A 77 -15.98 -38.73 -33.15
N ARG A 78 -15.24 -37.72 -32.66
CA ARG A 78 -14.47 -36.76 -33.47
C ARG A 78 -15.32 -36.10 -34.55
N VAL A 79 -16.48 -35.57 -34.18
CA VAL A 79 -17.41 -34.90 -35.10
C VAL A 79 -17.82 -33.52 -34.58
N VAL A 80 -17.94 -32.56 -35.49
CA VAL A 80 -18.58 -31.26 -35.23
C VAL A 80 -20.09 -31.43 -35.17
N GLN A 81 -20.68 -31.20 -33.99
CA GLN A 81 -22.14 -31.25 -33.78
C GLN A 81 -22.82 -29.98 -34.27
N HIS A 82 -22.31 -28.82 -33.85
CA HIS A 82 -22.88 -27.51 -34.18
C HIS A 82 -21.79 -26.50 -34.54
N LEU A 83 -22.14 -25.58 -35.44
CA LEU A 83 -21.32 -24.47 -35.91
C LEU A 83 -22.04 -23.16 -35.57
N PHE A 84 -21.31 -22.22 -34.98
CA PHE A 84 -21.77 -20.86 -34.74
C PHE A 84 -20.86 -19.92 -35.54
N LEU A 85 -21.41 -19.35 -36.60
CA LEU A 85 -20.64 -18.56 -37.57
C LEU A 85 -20.73 -17.07 -37.20
N GLY A 86 -19.77 -16.58 -36.41
CA GLY A 86 -19.61 -15.16 -36.12
C GLY A 86 -19.04 -14.39 -37.31
N ASN A 87 -19.49 -13.14 -37.49
CA ASN A 87 -19.00 -12.21 -38.51
C ASN A 87 -17.98 -11.18 -37.96
N GLN A 88 -17.71 -11.22 -36.66
CA GLN A 88 -16.72 -10.38 -35.97
C GLN A 88 -15.65 -11.26 -35.31
N GLN A 89 -14.46 -10.70 -35.12
CA GLN A 89 -13.38 -11.40 -34.42
C GLN A 89 -13.82 -11.75 -32.99
N LEU A 90 -13.61 -13.01 -32.62
CA LEU A 90 -13.96 -13.55 -31.30
C LEU A 90 -12.90 -13.15 -30.28
N GLU A 91 -13.34 -12.78 -29.08
CA GLU A 91 -12.47 -12.39 -27.97
C GLU A 91 -12.64 -13.30 -26.74
N SER A 92 -13.89 -13.65 -26.39
CA SER A 92 -14.19 -14.53 -25.26
C SER A 92 -15.46 -15.33 -25.49
N LEU A 93 -15.53 -16.51 -24.86
CA LEU A 93 -16.74 -17.33 -24.79
C LEU A 93 -17.15 -17.54 -23.33
N ALA A 94 -18.45 -17.72 -23.11
CA ALA A 94 -18.98 -18.21 -21.84
C ALA A 94 -20.11 -19.21 -22.10
N TRP A 95 -20.04 -20.36 -21.43
CA TRP A 95 -21.13 -21.32 -21.39
C TRP A 95 -22.06 -21.04 -20.21
N GLU A 96 -23.36 -21.03 -20.46
CA GLU A 96 -24.39 -21.09 -19.43
C GLU A 96 -24.35 -22.45 -18.69
N GLN A 97 -24.45 -22.46 -17.37
CA GLN A 97 -24.32 -23.68 -16.53
C GLN A 97 -25.29 -24.82 -16.94
N GLY A 98 -26.48 -24.48 -17.45
CA GLY A 98 -27.45 -25.42 -17.98
C GLY A 98 -27.01 -26.15 -19.25
N GLY A 99 -26.00 -25.64 -19.94
CA GLY A 99 -25.54 -26.15 -21.22
C GLY A 99 -26.36 -25.65 -22.41
N SER A 100 -27.42 -24.86 -22.18
CA SER A 100 -28.44 -24.54 -23.19
C SER A 100 -28.08 -23.36 -24.07
N SER A 101 -27.25 -22.45 -23.56
CA SER A 101 -26.88 -21.21 -24.24
C SER A 101 -25.38 -20.95 -24.16
N ILE A 102 -24.86 -20.33 -25.21
CA ILE A 102 -23.47 -19.91 -25.35
C ILE A 102 -23.46 -18.40 -25.56
N VAL A 103 -22.49 -17.71 -24.97
CA VAL A 103 -22.30 -16.27 -25.17
C VAL A 103 -20.92 -16.04 -25.75
N SER A 104 -20.83 -15.24 -26.81
CA SER A 104 -19.57 -14.82 -27.42
C SER A 104 -19.42 -13.31 -27.37
N SER A 105 -18.22 -12.82 -27.08
CA SER A 105 -17.87 -11.41 -27.17
C SER A 105 -16.88 -11.14 -28.29
N HIS A 106 -16.88 -9.91 -28.80
CA HIS A 106 -16.24 -9.59 -30.07
C HIS A 106 -15.43 -8.28 -30.06
N SER A 107 -14.58 -8.14 -31.08
CA SER A 107 -13.65 -7.01 -31.26
C SER A 107 -14.33 -5.67 -31.51
N ASP A 108 -15.57 -5.67 -31.99
CA ASP A 108 -16.39 -4.48 -32.25
C ASP A 108 -17.05 -3.91 -30.98
N GLY A 109 -16.86 -4.58 -29.84
CA GLY A 109 -17.45 -4.21 -28.57
C GLY A 109 -18.87 -4.76 -28.37
N GLY A 110 -19.30 -5.71 -29.20
CA GLY A 110 -20.55 -6.42 -29.05
C GLY A 110 -20.43 -7.79 -28.39
N TYR A 111 -21.57 -8.36 -28.02
CA TYR A 111 -21.70 -9.77 -27.67
C TYR A 111 -22.94 -10.39 -28.32
N MET A 112 -22.89 -11.71 -28.53
CA MET A 112 -23.97 -12.50 -29.10
C MET A 112 -24.35 -13.65 -28.17
N VAL A 113 -25.63 -14.03 -28.16
CA VAL A 113 -26.15 -15.19 -27.43
C VAL A 113 -26.65 -16.22 -28.43
N TRP A 114 -26.21 -17.46 -28.27
CA TRP A 114 -26.49 -18.59 -29.15
C TRP A 114 -27.21 -19.70 -28.40
N ALA A 115 -28.16 -20.36 -29.04
CA ALA A 115 -28.72 -21.60 -28.51
C ALA A 115 -27.74 -22.76 -28.77
N ALA A 116 -27.30 -23.47 -27.72
CA ALA A 116 -26.32 -24.55 -27.83
C ALA A 116 -26.88 -25.82 -28.51
N SER A 117 -28.20 -25.99 -28.49
CA SER A 117 -28.92 -27.09 -29.14
C SER A 117 -30.03 -26.55 -30.04
N GLY A 118 -29.89 -26.71 -31.35
CA GLY A 118 -30.90 -26.34 -32.34
C GLY A 118 -31.52 -27.57 -33.03
N THR A 119 -32.80 -27.49 -33.39
CA THR A 119 -33.50 -28.56 -34.10
C THR A 119 -33.04 -28.66 -35.56
N GLY A 120 -32.23 -29.68 -35.88
CA GLY A 120 -32.03 -30.20 -37.24
C GLY A 120 -31.02 -29.47 -38.14
N GLN A 121 -30.56 -28.26 -37.82
CA GLN A 121 -29.53 -27.55 -38.61
C GLN A 121 -28.16 -27.58 -37.92
N ARG A 122 -27.10 -27.86 -38.69
CA ARG A 122 -25.71 -27.88 -38.18
C ARG A 122 -25.17 -26.46 -37.90
N SER A 123 -25.60 -25.47 -38.68
CA SER A 123 -25.25 -24.05 -38.47
C SER A 123 -26.33 -23.34 -37.66
N GLN A 124 -25.94 -22.60 -36.63
CA GLN A 124 -26.83 -21.89 -35.72
C GLN A 124 -26.74 -20.37 -35.94
N GLN A 125 -27.89 -19.68 -35.82
CA GLN A 125 -27.97 -18.22 -35.84
C GLN A 125 -28.00 -17.67 -34.40
N PRO A 126 -27.49 -16.45 -34.16
CA PRO A 126 -27.55 -15.86 -32.83
C PRO A 126 -29.00 -15.52 -32.46
N VAL A 127 -29.39 -15.85 -31.24
CA VAL A 127 -30.69 -15.50 -30.64
C VAL A 127 -30.72 -14.01 -30.31
N MET A 128 -29.57 -13.45 -29.93
CA MET A 128 -29.40 -12.04 -29.62
C MET A 128 -28.03 -11.57 -30.13
N SER A 129 -27.97 -10.34 -30.62
CA SER A 129 -26.72 -9.63 -30.92
C SER A 129 -26.88 -8.18 -30.48
N THR A 130 -25.92 -7.68 -29.69
CA THR A 130 -25.99 -6.32 -29.12
C THR A 130 -24.62 -5.72 -28.95
N ILE A 131 -24.54 -4.38 -29.09
CA ILE A 131 -23.36 -3.56 -28.78
C ILE A 131 -23.77 -2.65 -27.61
N PRO A 132 -23.43 -3.00 -26.35
CA PRO A 132 -24.01 -2.37 -25.16
C PRO A 132 -23.84 -0.85 -25.11
N TYR A 133 -22.72 -0.34 -25.63
CA TYR A 133 -22.39 1.10 -25.66
C TYR A 133 -22.48 1.73 -27.04
N GLY A 134 -23.15 1.04 -27.98
CA GLY A 134 -23.42 1.56 -29.31
C GLY A 134 -24.29 2.83 -29.28
N PRO A 135 -24.47 3.47 -30.45
CA PRO A 135 -24.09 3.01 -31.79
C PRO A 135 -22.65 3.37 -32.19
N PHE A 136 -21.89 4.07 -31.35
CA PHE A 136 -20.53 4.49 -31.69
C PHE A 136 -19.55 3.31 -31.77
N PRO A 137 -18.47 3.40 -32.57
CA PRO A 137 -17.43 2.39 -32.59
C PRO A 137 -16.82 2.17 -31.21
N CYS A 138 -16.87 0.93 -30.74
CA CYS A 138 -16.40 0.55 -29.42
C CYS A 138 -15.03 -0.16 -29.49
N LYS A 139 -14.37 -0.28 -28.34
CA LYS A 139 -13.27 -1.22 -28.13
C LYS A 139 -13.82 -2.63 -27.90
N ALA A 140 -12.99 -3.64 -28.13
CA ALA A 140 -13.32 -5.04 -27.92
C ALA A 140 -13.91 -5.30 -26.52
N ILE A 141 -14.82 -6.27 -26.42
CA ILE A 141 -15.16 -6.90 -25.14
C ILE A 141 -14.25 -8.11 -24.97
N SER A 142 -13.19 -7.95 -24.16
CA SER A 142 -12.10 -8.92 -24.05
C SER A 142 -12.41 -10.14 -23.16
N LYS A 143 -13.37 -10.01 -22.25
CA LYS A 143 -13.86 -11.11 -21.41
C LYS A 143 -15.32 -10.90 -21.10
N ILE A 144 -16.11 -11.97 -21.16
CA ILE A 144 -17.53 -11.96 -20.79
C ILE A 144 -17.85 -13.16 -19.91
N LEU A 145 -18.68 -12.95 -18.90
CA LEU A 145 -19.27 -13.97 -18.04
C LEU A 145 -20.79 -13.85 -18.13
N TRP A 146 -21.44 -15.01 -18.15
CA TRP A 146 -22.89 -15.14 -18.10
C TRP A 146 -23.26 -15.99 -16.90
N ARG A 147 -24.05 -15.45 -15.97
CA ARG A 147 -24.47 -16.15 -14.74
C ARG A 147 -25.97 -16.14 -14.59
N THR A 148 -26.57 -17.32 -14.44
CA THR A 148 -28.02 -17.44 -14.27
C THR A 148 -28.46 -17.00 -12.88
N CYS A 149 -29.68 -16.48 -12.78
CA CYS A 149 -30.24 -15.95 -11.52
C CYS A 149 -31.73 -16.31 -11.40
N GLU A 150 -32.18 -16.61 -10.19
CA GLU A 150 -33.58 -16.95 -9.87
C GLU A 150 -34.58 -15.84 -10.25
N SER A 151 -34.12 -14.59 -10.35
CA SER A 151 -34.94 -13.47 -10.80
C SER A 151 -35.40 -13.57 -12.26
N GLY A 152 -34.88 -14.54 -13.02
CA GLY A 152 -35.12 -14.71 -14.45
C GLY A 152 -34.24 -13.82 -15.34
N ASN A 153 -33.51 -12.87 -14.76
CA ASN A 153 -32.56 -12.01 -15.48
C ASN A 153 -31.12 -12.43 -15.13
N PRO A 154 -30.33 -12.93 -16.11
CA PRO A 154 -28.96 -13.32 -15.88
C PRO A 154 -28.07 -12.09 -15.61
N PHE A 155 -26.96 -12.30 -14.91
CA PHE A 155 -25.88 -11.35 -14.84
C PHE A 155 -24.98 -11.50 -16.07
N ILE A 156 -24.79 -10.41 -16.78
CA ILE A 156 -23.89 -10.29 -17.92
C ILE A 156 -22.76 -9.36 -17.48
N ILE A 157 -21.57 -9.93 -17.26
CA ILE A 157 -20.43 -9.21 -16.71
C ILE A 157 -19.32 -9.23 -17.75
N PHE A 158 -18.81 -8.07 -18.14
CA PHE A 158 -17.83 -8.00 -19.22
C PHE A 158 -16.81 -6.88 -19.05
N SER A 159 -15.60 -7.09 -19.54
CA SER A 159 -14.56 -6.04 -19.59
C SER A 159 -14.46 -5.43 -20.98
N GLY A 160 -14.26 -4.11 -21.04
CA GLY A 160 -14.13 -3.38 -22.31
C GLY A 160 -15.45 -2.89 -22.87
N GLY A 161 -15.61 -2.91 -24.20
CA GLY A 161 -16.79 -2.37 -24.89
C GLY A 161 -16.89 -0.84 -24.93
N MET A 162 -15.91 -0.12 -24.40
CA MET A 162 -15.98 1.35 -24.27
C MET A 162 -15.97 2.06 -25.64
N PRO A 163 -16.76 3.13 -25.83
CA PRO A 163 -16.69 3.97 -27.02
C PRO A 163 -15.26 4.49 -27.26
N ARG A 164 -14.68 4.13 -28.41
CA ARG A 164 -13.25 4.24 -28.70
C ARG A 164 -12.73 5.68 -28.59
N ALA A 165 -13.50 6.64 -29.11
CA ALA A 165 -13.09 8.04 -29.18
C ALA A 165 -13.14 8.76 -27.83
N SER A 166 -14.12 8.43 -26.98
CA SER A 166 -14.40 9.17 -25.75
C SER A 166 -13.81 8.52 -24.49
N TYR A 167 -13.74 7.19 -24.47
CA TYR A 167 -13.47 6.41 -23.25
C TYR A 167 -12.50 5.25 -23.49
N GLY A 168 -11.76 5.25 -24.61
CA GLY A 168 -10.82 4.19 -24.94
C GLY A 168 -9.66 4.03 -23.94
N ASP A 169 -9.39 5.03 -23.11
CA ASP A 169 -8.37 5.04 -22.05
C ASP A 169 -8.89 4.51 -20.70
N ARG A 170 -10.19 4.18 -20.60
CA ARG A 170 -10.80 3.71 -19.34
C ARG A 170 -10.58 2.22 -19.13
N HIS A 171 -10.43 1.83 -17.87
CA HIS A 171 -10.33 0.44 -17.45
C HIS A 171 -11.63 0.05 -16.76
N CYS A 172 -12.50 -0.68 -17.46
CA CYS A 172 -13.86 -0.92 -17.00
C CYS A 172 -14.25 -2.39 -16.96
N VAL A 173 -15.04 -2.74 -15.95
CA VAL A 173 -15.85 -3.97 -15.90
C VAL A 173 -17.31 -3.57 -15.75
N SER A 174 -18.15 -4.01 -16.67
CA SER A 174 -19.57 -3.69 -16.70
C SER A 174 -20.38 -4.84 -16.15
N VAL A 175 -21.36 -4.53 -15.30
CA VAL A 175 -22.32 -5.50 -14.74
C VAL A 175 -23.70 -5.10 -15.22
N LEU A 176 -24.34 -6.00 -15.97
CA LEU A 176 -25.69 -5.84 -16.49
C LEU A 176 -26.59 -6.93 -15.90
N GLN A 177 -27.72 -6.52 -15.30
CA GLN A 177 -28.78 -7.42 -14.86
C GLN A 177 -30.14 -6.80 -15.16
N GLY A 178 -30.91 -7.42 -16.06
CA GLY A 178 -32.18 -6.85 -16.52
C GLY A 178 -31.96 -5.48 -17.18
N GLN A 179 -32.48 -4.42 -16.58
CA GLN A 179 -32.31 -3.03 -17.04
C GLN A 179 -31.20 -2.27 -16.29
N THR A 180 -30.63 -2.87 -15.23
CA THR A 180 -29.62 -2.21 -14.39
C THR A 180 -28.24 -2.47 -14.98
N LEU A 181 -27.58 -1.40 -15.45
CA LEU A 181 -26.19 -1.42 -15.92
C LEU A 181 -25.33 -0.55 -15.01
N ALA A 182 -24.22 -1.09 -14.51
CA ALA A 182 -23.17 -0.31 -13.86
C ALA A 182 -21.83 -0.54 -14.57
N THR A 183 -21.15 0.55 -14.91
CA THR A 183 -19.82 0.51 -15.54
C THR A 183 -18.76 0.81 -14.47
N LEU A 184 -18.17 -0.23 -13.89
CA LEU A 184 -17.18 -0.10 -12.83
C LEU A 184 -15.88 0.43 -13.43
N ASP A 185 -15.47 1.63 -13.02
CA ASP A 185 -14.30 2.33 -13.55
C ASP A 185 -13.14 2.26 -12.55
N PHE A 186 -12.03 1.68 -12.99
CA PHE A 186 -10.82 1.47 -12.20
C PHE A 186 -9.72 2.44 -12.65
N THR A 187 -8.82 2.78 -11.73
CA THR A 187 -7.70 3.70 -12.00
C THR A 187 -6.47 2.99 -12.57
N SER A 188 -6.49 1.65 -12.66
CA SER A 188 -5.43 0.82 -13.21
C SER A 188 -6.02 -0.30 -14.08
N ARG A 189 -5.16 -0.95 -14.88
CA ARG A 189 -5.59 -1.93 -15.89
C ARG A 189 -6.27 -3.14 -15.24
N VAL A 190 -7.40 -3.58 -15.80
CA VAL A 190 -8.03 -4.84 -15.40
C VAL A 190 -7.15 -6.00 -15.85
N ILE A 191 -6.74 -6.86 -14.91
CA ILE A 191 -5.95 -8.06 -15.18
C ILE A 191 -6.89 -9.23 -15.40
N ASP A 192 -7.79 -9.49 -14.43
CA ASP A 192 -8.83 -10.50 -14.58
C ASP A 192 -9.99 -10.28 -13.60
N PHE A 193 -11.11 -10.96 -13.83
CA PHE A 193 -12.24 -11.00 -12.89
C PHE A 193 -13.01 -12.32 -12.93
N PHE A 194 -13.66 -12.66 -11.82
CA PHE A 194 -14.51 -13.84 -11.68
C PHE A 194 -15.66 -13.60 -10.70
N THR A 195 -16.68 -14.45 -10.77
CA THR A 195 -17.79 -14.44 -9.81
C THR A 195 -17.61 -15.53 -8.76
N VAL A 196 -18.04 -15.25 -7.54
CA VAL A 196 -18.18 -16.24 -6.48
C VAL A 196 -19.66 -16.55 -6.31
N GLN A 197 -19.97 -17.83 -6.21
CA GLN A 197 -21.32 -18.38 -6.00
C GLN A 197 -21.30 -19.47 -4.91
N SER A 198 -22.46 -20.03 -4.57
CA SER A 198 -22.53 -21.17 -3.65
C SER A 198 -21.79 -22.38 -4.22
N ALA A 199 -21.23 -23.21 -3.34
CA ALA A 199 -20.44 -24.39 -3.74
C ALA A 199 -21.26 -25.46 -4.47
N GLU A 200 -22.58 -25.50 -4.24
CA GLU A 200 -23.49 -26.42 -4.89
C GLU A 200 -24.60 -25.63 -5.60
N VAL A 201 -24.65 -25.73 -6.93
CA VAL A 201 -25.79 -25.32 -7.73
C VAL A 201 -26.64 -26.57 -7.95
N PRO A 202 -27.86 -26.66 -7.40
CA PRO A 202 -28.74 -27.81 -7.60
C PRO A 202 -28.93 -28.13 -9.09
N GLU A 203 -29.15 -29.39 -9.46
CA GLU A 203 -29.44 -29.74 -10.85
C GLU A 203 -30.66 -28.98 -11.37
N GLY A 204 -30.47 -28.18 -12.43
CA GLY A 204 -31.52 -27.29 -12.96
C GLY A 204 -31.73 -25.99 -12.18
N GLY A 205 -30.90 -25.72 -11.16
CA GLY A 205 -30.89 -24.47 -10.40
C GLY A 205 -30.10 -23.34 -11.07
N PHE A 206 -30.12 -22.18 -10.43
CA PHE A 206 -29.46 -20.96 -10.89
C PHE A 206 -28.14 -20.73 -10.16
N GLU A 207 -27.16 -20.11 -10.82
CA GLU A 207 -25.84 -19.86 -10.22
C GLU A 207 -25.89 -18.82 -9.10
N ASN A 208 -26.74 -17.80 -9.22
CA ASN A 208 -26.94 -16.74 -8.22
C ASN A 208 -25.62 -16.18 -7.66
N PRO A 209 -24.80 -15.49 -8.49
CA PRO A 209 -23.49 -15.03 -8.06
C PRO A 209 -23.63 -14.06 -6.88
N ARG A 210 -22.88 -14.32 -5.79
CA ARG A 210 -22.90 -13.50 -4.57
C ARG A 210 -21.95 -12.31 -4.64
N ALA A 211 -20.83 -12.48 -5.33
CA ALA A 211 -19.80 -11.44 -5.43
C ALA A 211 -19.09 -11.48 -6.78
N LEU A 212 -18.64 -10.31 -7.23
CA LEU A 212 -17.71 -10.13 -8.35
C LEU A 212 -16.35 -9.72 -7.77
N VAL A 213 -15.31 -10.51 -8.03
CA VAL A 213 -13.93 -10.22 -7.64
C VAL A 213 -13.16 -9.77 -8.88
N VAL A 214 -12.56 -8.59 -8.82
CA VAL A 214 -11.80 -7.96 -9.91
C VAL A 214 -10.37 -7.72 -9.43
N LEU A 215 -9.42 -8.35 -10.11
CA LEU A 215 -7.99 -8.06 -9.97
C LEU A 215 -7.62 -6.99 -10.99
N VAL A 216 -7.20 -5.84 -10.50
CA VAL A 216 -6.57 -4.80 -11.32
C VAL A 216 -5.08 -4.72 -10.98
N GLU A 217 -4.30 -4.07 -11.84
CA GLU A 217 -2.83 -4.02 -11.74
C GLU A 217 -2.34 -3.51 -10.38
N GLU A 218 -3.11 -2.65 -9.71
CA GLU A 218 -2.70 -1.98 -8.48
C GLU A 218 -3.54 -2.35 -7.24
N GLU A 219 -4.66 -3.09 -7.38
CA GLU A 219 -5.50 -3.48 -6.24
C GLU A 219 -6.44 -4.68 -6.54
N LEU A 220 -6.98 -5.29 -5.48
CA LEU A 220 -8.02 -6.33 -5.56
C LEU A 220 -9.33 -5.76 -5.03
N VAL A 221 -10.39 -5.81 -5.83
CA VAL A 221 -11.70 -5.24 -5.48
C VAL A 221 -12.76 -6.34 -5.52
N ALA A 222 -13.54 -6.48 -4.44
CA ALA A 222 -14.71 -7.34 -4.42
C ALA A 222 -15.98 -6.50 -4.35
N ILE A 223 -16.98 -6.88 -5.14
CA ILE A 223 -18.27 -6.20 -5.25
C ILE A 223 -19.35 -7.19 -4.82
N ASP A 224 -20.22 -6.75 -3.91
CA ASP A 224 -21.40 -7.49 -3.48
C ASP A 224 -22.47 -7.40 -4.57
N LEU A 225 -22.89 -8.53 -5.13
CA LEU A 225 -23.90 -8.58 -6.18
C LEU A 225 -25.32 -8.80 -5.64
N GLN A 226 -25.48 -9.09 -4.34
CA GLN A 226 -26.77 -9.34 -3.70
C GLN A 226 -27.39 -8.07 -3.13
N THR A 227 -26.55 -7.16 -2.61
CA THR A 227 -27.03 -5.88 -2.09
C THR A 227 -27.30 -4.89 -3.23
N PRO A 228 -28.50 -4.26 -3.28
CA PRO A 228 -28.82 -3.25 -4.29
C PRO A 228 -27.80 -2.12 -4.33
N GLY A 229 -27.49 -1.66 -5.55
CA GLY A 229 -26.43 -0.68 -5.78
C GLY A 229 -25.02 -1.26 -5.77
N TRP A 230 -24.88 -2.58 -5.62
CA TRP A 230 -23.63 -3.34 -5.74
C TRP A 230 -22.42 -2.75 -5.00
N PRO A 231 -22.47 -2.58 -3.66
CA PRO A 231 -21.38 -1.96 -2.90
C PRO A 231 -20.10 -2.80 -2.87
N THR A 232 -18.97 -2.17 -2.55
CA THR A 232 -17.67 -2.85 -2.42
C THR A 232 -17.58 -3.59 -1.08
N ILE A 233 -17.06 -4.82 -1.09
CA ILE A 233 -16.77 -5.63 0.10
C ILE A 233 -15.35 -5.30 0.59
N PRO A 234 -15.15 -4.96 1.87
CA PRO A 234 -13.82 -4.63 2.39
C PRO A 234 -12.89 -5.84 2.39
N ALA A 235 -11.67 -5.66 1.84
CA ALA A 235 -10.68 -6.72 1.81
C ALA A 235 -10.02 -6.92 3.20
N PRO A 236 -10.03 -8.14 3.77
CA PRO A 236 -9.39 -8.42 5.06
C PRO A 236 -7.87 -8.59 4.95
N TYR A 237 -7.34 -8.69 3.73
CA TYR A 237 -5.94 -8.83 3.33
C TYR A 237 -5.75 -8.22 1.92
N LEU A 238 -4.51 -8.17 1.41
CA LEU A 238 -4.19 -7.60 0.09
C LEU A 238 -4.71 -6.17 -0.10
N ALA A 239 -4.74 -5.40 0.98
CA ALA A 239 -5.12 -4.00 0.92
C ALA A 239 -4.03 -3.19 0.19
N PRO A 240 -4.40 -2.26 -0.72
CA PRO A 240 -3.44 -1.48 -1.49
C PRO A 240 -2.78 -0.40 -0.61
N LEU A 241 -1.66 -0.76 0.02
CA LEU A 241 -0.91 0.12 0.90
C LEU A 241 -0.46 1.41 0.18
N HIS A 242 -0.21 1.32 -1.12
CA HIS A 242 0.22 2.41 -1.99
C HIS A 242 -0.94 3.13 -2.68
N SER A 243 -2.18 2.97 -2.20
CA SER A 243 -3.33 3.75 -2.69
C SER A 243 -3.05 5.26 -2.74
N SER A 244 -2.18 5.73 -1.84
CA SER A 244 -1.32 6.89 -2.08
C SER A 244 0.12 6.51 -1.69
N ALA A 245 1.13 7.13 -2.30
CA ALA A 245 2.53 6.77 -2.07
C ALA A 245 2.92 6.92 -0.59
N ILE A 246 3.52 5.87 0.00
CA ILE A 246 3.97 5.86 1.39
C ILE A 246 5.21 6.76 1.54
N THR A 247 5.16 7.69 2.48
CA THR A 247 6.22 8.67 2.76
C THR A 247 6.89 8.42 4.12
N CYS A 248 6.18 7.85 5.09
CA CYS A 248 6.76 7.41 6.36
C CYS A 248 5.96 6.28 7.02
N SER A 249 6.59 5.59 7.98
CA SER A 249 5.95 4.55 8.78
C SER A 249 6.34 4.66 10.26
N CYS A 250 5.41 4.26 11.13
CA CYS A 250 5.61 4.22 12.59
C CYS A 250 4.89 2.99 13.15
N HIS A 251 5.55 2.24 14.04
CA HIS A 251 4.96 1.06 14.67
C HIS A 251 4.73 1.32 16.17
N VAL A 252 3.55 0.95 16.65
CA VAL A 252 3.14 1.07 18.07
C VAL A 252 2.80 -0.31 18.60
N SER A 253 3.59 -0.79 19.57
CA SER A 253 3.42 -2.12 20.18
C SER A 253 2.54 -2.06 21.42
N ASN A 254 1.84 -3.16 21.73
CA ASN A 254 1.03 -3.34 22.93
C ASN A 254 -0.03 -2.25 23.10
N VAL A 255 -0.85 -2.04 22.07
CA VAL A 255 -1.91 -1.03 22.10
C VAL A 255 -2.98 -1.43 23.13
N PRO A 256 -3.35 -0.53 24.07
CA PRO A 256 -4.40 -0.79 25.05
C PRO A 256 -5.73 -1.14 24.38
N LEU A 257 -6.46 -2.11 24.92
CA LEU A 257 -7.72 -2.61 24.34
C LEU A 257 -8.74 -1.47 24.13
N LYS A 258 -8.88 -0.59 25.12
CA LYS A 258 -9.78 0.58 25.01
C LYS A 258 -9.44 1.49 23.82
N LEU A 259 -8.16 1.74 23.55
CA LEU A 259 -7.78 2.55 22.39
C LEU A 259 -8.03 1.79 21.08
N TRP A 260 -7.70 0.50 21.07
CA TRP A 260 -7.91 -0.38 19.92
C TRP A 260 -9.37 -0.40 19.48
N GLU A 261 -10.30 -0.68 20.40
CA GLU A 261 -11.74 -0.72 20.13
C GLU A 261 -12.28 0.61 19.62
N ARG A 262 -11.81 1.74 20.18
CA ARG A 262 -12.20 3.07 19.69
C ARG A 262 -11.73 3.31 18.26
N ILE A 263 -10.49 2.95 17.92
CA ILE A 263 -9.95 3.08 16.55
C ILE A 263 -10.75 2.22 15.56
N VAL A 264 -11.06 0.98 15.93
CA VAL A 264 -11.89 0.08 15.10
C VAL A 264 -13.29 0.68 14.90
N SER A 265 -13.93 1.14 15.99
CA SER A 265 -15.28 1.69 15.94
C SER A 265 -15.38 2.94 15.04
N VAL A 266 -14.46 3.90 15.18
CA VAL A 266 -14.47 5.10 14.31
C VAL A 266 -14.14 4.77 12.86
N GLY A 267 -13.34 3.72 12.61
CA GLY A 267 -13.03 3.22 11.27
C GLY A 267 -14.22 2.59 10.55
N GLU A 268 -15.00 1.79 11.28
CA GLU A 268 -16.25 1.20 10.78
C GLU A 268 -17.28 2.31 10.46
N GLN A 269 -17.40 3.31 11.32
CA GLN A 269 -18.27 4.48 11.09
C GLN A 269 -17.84 5.32 9.88
N GLN A 270 -16.54 5.35 9.55
CA GLN A 270 -16.00 6.09 8.40
C GLN A 270 -16.39 5.47 7.04
N SER A 271 -16.84 4.22 7.02
CA SER A 271 -17.03 3.44 5.78
C SER A 271 -18.50 3.16 5.40
N PRO A 272 -19.43 4.14 5.43
CA PRO A 272 -20.88 3.90 5.34
C PRO A 272 -21.38 3.45 3.96
N ARG A 273 -20.51 3.21 2.97
CA ARG A 273 -20.86 2.72 1.62
C ARG A 273 -20.32 1.33 1.30
N GLN A 274 -19.75 0.65 2.28
CA GLN A 274 -19.22 -0.71 2.10
C GLN A 274 -20.30 -1.75 2.42
N SER A 275 -20.23 -2.90 1.78
CA SER A 275 -21.09 -4.03 2.10
C SER A 275 -20.76 -4.59 3.48
N SER A 276 -21.78 -5.06 4.20
CA SER A 276 -21.62 -5.90 5.40
C SER A 276 -21.45 -7.39 5.07
N ALA A 277 -21.46 -7.75 3.79
CA ALA A 277 -21.25 -9.13 3.35
C ALA A 277 -19.88 -9.66 3.77
N ALA A 278 -19.83 -10.95 4.11
CA ALA A 278 -18.57 -11.63 4.40
C ALA A 278 -17.66 -11.65 3.16
N TRP A 279 -16.35 -11.58 3.39
CA TRP A 279 -15.37 -11.65 2.32
C TRP A 279 -15.54 -12.95 1.51
N PRO A 280 -15.59 -12.90 0.16
CA PRO A 280 -16.01 -14.04 -0.63
C PRO A 280 -14.92 -15.11 -0.84
N ILE A 281 -13.68 -14.86 -0.43
CA ILE A 281 -12.57 -15.83 -0.58
C ILE A 281 -12.15 -16.30 0.83
N ASP A 282 -12.84 -17.34 1.30
CA ASP A 282 -12.82 -17.85 2.67
C ASP A 282 -12.36 -19.32 2.78
N GLY A 283 -11.69 -19.83 1.74
CA GLY A 283 -11.19 -21.21 1.69
C GLY A 283 -10.12 -21.52 2.74
N GLY A 284 -10.11 -22.77 3.22
CA GLY A 284 -9.15 -23.28 4.19
C GLY A 284 -9.50 -22.93 5.65
N LYS A 285 -8.59 -23.29 6.56
CA LYS A 285 -8.70 -23.03 8.00
C LYS A 285 -7.41 -22.39 8.50
N ASN A 286 -7.54 -21.27 9.21
CA ASN A 286 -6.43 -20.66 9.93
C ASN A 286 -6.11 -21.47 11.19
N LEU A 287 -4.86 -21.90 11.33
CA LEU A 287 -4.34 -22.66 12.47
C LEU A 287 -3.34 -21.84 13.29
N ALA A 288 -2.98 -20.63 12.83
CA ALA A 288 -2.11 -19.73 13.58
C ALA A 288 -2.80 -19.34 14.90
N GLN A 289 -2.00 -19.22 15.96
CA GLN A 289 -2.50 -18.73 17.24
C GLN A 289 -2.94 -17.27 17.12
N GLU A 290 -4.01 -16.92 17.82
CA GLU A 290 -4.45 -15.54 17.92
C GLU A 290 -3.34 -14.65 18.50
N PRO A 291 -3.10 -13.45 17.94
CA PRO A 291 -2.07 -12.55 18.44
C PRO A 291 -2.31 -12.20 19.91
N THR A 292 -1.32 -12.45 20.77
CA THR A 292 -1.37 -12.06 22.19
C THR A 292 -1.15 -10.57 22.40
N GLN A 293 -0.54 -9.89 21.43
CA GLN A 293 -0.25 -8.46 21.44
C GLN A 293 -0.92 -7.74 20.27
N ARG A 294 -1.50 -6.58 20.56
CA ARG A 294 -2.05 -5.68 19.54
C ARG A 294 -0.97 -4.74 19.03
N GLY A 295 -0.63 -4.87 17.76
CA GLY A 295 0.35 -4.02 17.06
C GLY A 295 -0.35 -3.11 16.06
N LEU A 296 -0.06 -1.81 16.11
CA LEU A 296 -0.47 -0.87 15.07
C LEU A 296 0.73 -0.52 14.20
N LEU A 297 0.57 -0.67 12.89
CA LEU A 297 1.44 -0.02 11.91
C LEU A 297 0.70 1.20 11.37
N LEU A 298 1.34 2.36 11.45
CA LEU A 298 0.83 3.62 10.91
C LEU A 298 1.64 3.96 9.67
N THR A 299 0.98 4.27 8.55
CA THR A 299 1.63 4.74 7.33
C THR A 299 1.17 6.14 6.98
N GLY A 300 2.12 7.04 6.77
CA GLY A 300 1.88 8.38 6.25
C GLY A 300 2.05 8.40 4.74
N HIS A 301 1.24 9.20 4.04
CA HIS A 301 1.19 9.21 2.58
C HIS A 301 1.34 10.60 1.97
N GLU A 302 1.64 10.62 0.67
CA GLU A 302 1.86 11.84 -0.14
C GLU A 302 0.64 12.76 -0.21
N ASP A 303 -0.58 12.20 -0.16
CA ASP A 303 -1.86 12.92 -0.17
C ASP A 303 -2.25 13.54 1.19
N GLY A 304 -1.40 13.41 2.21
CA GLY A 304 -1.69 13.88 3.56
C GLY A 304 -2.58 12.96 4.38
N THR A 305 -2.77 11.71 3.97
CA THR A 305 -3.46 10.69 4.77
C THR A 305 -2.51 9.96 5.71
N VAL A 306 -3.06 9.49 6.84
CA VAL A 306 -2.42 8.52 7.73
C VAL A 306 -3.34 7.31 7.84
N ARG A 307 -2.85 6.12 7.48
CA ARG A 307 -3.61 4.87 7.55
C ARG A 307 -3.16 4.04 8.74
N PHE A 308 -4.12 3.44 9.43
CA PHE A 308 -3.93 2.61 10.61
C PHE A 308 -4.15 1.16 10.21
N TRP A 309 -3.15 0.32 10.44
CA TRP A 309 -3.16 -1.08 10.08
C TRP A 309 -3.00 -1.96 11.32
N ASP A 310 -3.80 -3.02 11.38
CA ASP A 310 -3.59 -4.13 12.31
C ASP A 310 -2.37 -4.93 11.88
N ALA A 311 -1.28 -4.73 12.60
CA ALA A 311 -0.02 -5.46 12.40
C ALA A 311 0.17 -6.56 13.46
N SER A 312 -0.88 -6.98 14.17
CA SER A 312 -0.80 -7.97 15.24
C SER A 312 -0.50 -9.37 14.70
N GLY A 313 -1.20 -9.76 13.63
CA GLY A 313 -1.14 -11.10 13.04
C GLY A 313 -0.50 -11.16 11.66
N VAL A 314 -0.85 -12.21 10.92
CA VAL A 314 -0.36 -12.49 9.56
C VAL A 314 -0.97 -11.53 8.54
N SER A 315 -2.26 -11.23 8.68
CA SER A 315 -2.94 -10.29 7.78
C SER A 315 -2.74 -8.85 8.26
N LEU A 316 -2.28 -7.98 7.37
CA LEU A 316 -2.18 -6.54 7.60
C LEU A 316 -3.53 -5.88 7.24
N LYS A 317 -4.44 -5.77 8.21
CA LYS A 317 -5.82 -5.31 7.98
C LYS A 317 -5.96 -3.79 8.15
N PRO A 318 -6.64 -3.06 7.24
CA PRO A 318 -6.95 -1.65 7.46
C PRO A 318 -7.96 -1.47 8.60
N LEU A 319 -7.71 -0.50 9.47
CA LEU A 319 -8.58 -0.18 10.61
C LEU A 319 -9.22 1.20 10.48
N TYR A 320 -8.44 2.24 10.19
CA TYR A 320 -8.91 3.62 10.15
C TYR A 320 -8.06 4.47 9.21
N LYS A 321 -8.66 5.48 8.57
CA LYS A 321 -7.95 6.43 7.69
C LYS A 321 -8.15 7.86 8.17
N LEU A 322 -7.09 8.51 8.61
CA LEU A 322 -7.08 9.96 8.83
C LEU A 322 -6.77 10.70 7.52
N GLY A 323 -7.52 11.75 7.21
CA GLY A 323 -7.16 12.74 6.17
C GLY A 323 -6.89 14.11 6.79
N THR A 324 -5.80 14.77 6.38
CA THR A 324 -5.44 16.12 6.87
C THR A 324 -5.73 17.24 5.86
N ALA A 325 -6.01 16.89 4.60
CA ALA A 325 -6.20 17.86 3.52
C ALA A 325 -7.38 18.83 3.76
N ASN A 326 -8.44 18.38 4.43
CA ASN A 326 -9.62 19.18 4.76
C ASN A 326 -9.35 20.37 5.69
N ILE A 327 -8.19 20.40 6.36
CA ILE A 327 -7.75 21.51 7.22
C ILE A 327 -7.23 22.68 6.39
N PHE A 328 -6.81 22.43 5.15
CA PHE A 328 -6.12 23.39 4.31
C PHE A 328 -6.96 23.78 3.09
N GLN A 329 -6.71 24.98 2.58
CA GLN A 329 -7.17 25.41 1.27
C GLN A 329 -6.25 24.79 0.23
N THR A 330 -6.77 23.82 -0.52
CA THR A 330 -6.02 23.17 -1.60
C THR A 330 -6.51 23.66 -2.95
N ASP A 331 -5.64 23.65 -3.97
CA ASP A 331 -6.00 23.99 -5.36
C ASP A 331 -7.06 23.04 -5.97
N CYS A 332 -7.51 22.04 -5.22
CA CYS A 332 -8.39 20.95 -5.62
C CYS A 332 -9.87 21.23 -5.32
N GLU A 333 -10.18 22.22 -4.46
CA GLU A 333 -11.55 22.51 -3.99
C GLU A 333 -12.50 23.00 -5.09
N HIS A 334 -11.99 23.36 -6.27
CA HIS A 334 -12.81 23.71 -7.43
C HIS A 334 -13.42 22.50 -8.17
N ASN A 335 -13.25 21.26 -7.66
CA ASN A 335 -13.55 20.03 -8.40
C ASN A 335 -14.44 19.01 -7.68
N ASP A 336 -14.96 19.29 -6.48
CA ASP A 336 -15.95 18.42 -5.81
C ASP A 336 -17.26 18.26 -6.60
N SER A 337 -17.45 19.06 -7.65
CA SER A 337 -18.51 18.90 -8.64
C SER A 337 -18.37 17.66 -9.54
N LEU A 338 -17.28 16.88 -9.45
CA LEU A 338 -17.08 15.64 -10.22
C LEU A 338 -17.49 14.36 -9.47
N ASN A 339 -17.78 14.44 -8.16
CA ASN A 339 -18.29 13.30 -7.38
C ASN A 339 -19.83 13.19 -7.42
N GLN A 340 -20.51 14.14 -8.05
CA GLN A 340 -21.88 13.96 -8.52
C GLN A 340 -21.81 13.34 -9.90
N ALA A 341 -21.75 12.01 -9.96
CA ALA A 341 -22.25 11.32 -11.15
C ALA A 341 -23.71 11.75 -11.29
N GLY A 342 -23.97 12.69 -12.20
CA GLY A 342 -25.34 13.03 -12.54
C GLY A 342 -26.02 11.77 -13.08
N GLU A 343 -27.27 11.54 -12.70
CA GLU A 343 -28.08 10.41 -13.17
C GLU A 343 -28.23 10.36 -14.71
N GLU A 344 -27.72 11.37 -15.44
CA GLU A 344 -27.75 11.51 -16.89
C GLU A 344 -26.43 11.13 -17.62
N GLU A 345 -25.35 10.71 -16.93
CA GLU A 345 -24.10 10.33 -17.60
C GLU A 345 -24.18 8.91 -18.20
N TRP A 346 -24.04 8.80 -19.54
CA TRP A 346 -23.93 7.54 -20.28
C TRP A 346 -22.56 7.43 -20.97
N PRO A 347 -21.79 6.34 -20.77
CA PRO A 347 -22.03 5.17 -19.91
C PRO A 347 -22.20 5.49 -18.41
N PRO A 348 -22.91 4.64 -17.64
CA PRO A 348 -23.16 4.85 -16.21
C PRO A 348 -21.92 4.49 -15.40
N PHE A 349 -20.92 5.37 -15.41
CA PHE A 349 -19.64 5.16 -14.75
C PHE A 349 -19.76 5.22 -13.23
N ARG A 350 -19.13 4.26 -12.58
CA ARG A 350 -18.97 4.24 -11.13
C ARG A 350 -17.52 3.94 -10.80
N LYS A 351 -16.82 4.94 -10.27
CA LYS A 351 -15.46 4.74 -9.78
C LYS A 351 -15.46 3.73 -8.63
N VAL A 352 -14.57 2.76 -8.72
CA VAL A 352 -14.36 1.72 -7.71
C VAL A 352 -12.87 1.55 -7.45
N GLY A 353 -12.54 0.96 -6.30
CA GLY A 353 -11.16 0.92 -5.82
C GLY A 353 -10.77 2.19 -5.08
N CYS A 354 -9.55 2.21 -4.58
CA CYS A 354 -9.01 3.32 -3.81
C CYS A 354 -7.60 3.74 -4.24
N PHE A 355 -7.01 3.08 -5.24
CA PHE A 355 -5.72 3.48 -5.79
C PHE A 355 -5.84 4.82 -6.54
N ASP A 356 -5.05 5.80 -6.11
CA ASP A 356 -4.91 7.07 -6.81
C ASP A 356 -3.51 7.20 -7.43
N PRO A 357 -3.38 7.10 -8.77
CA PRO A 357 -2.09 7.27 -9.43
C PRO A 357 -1.63 8.73 -9.43
N TYR A 358 -2.42 9.68 -8.91
CA TYR A 358 -2.13 11.10 -8.88
C TYR A 358 -1.71 11.58 -7.48
N SER A 359 -0.91 12.65 -7.48
CA SER A 359 -0.60 13.41 -6.26
C SER A 359 -1.15 14.81 -6.48
N ASP A 360 -2.03 15.23 -5.58
CA ASP A 360 -2.76 16.49 -5.69
C ASP A 360 -1.89 17.68 -5.33
N ASP A 361 -1.30 17.64 -4.14
CA ASP A 361 -0.40 18.66 -3.61
C ASP A 361 0.69 17.99 -2.74
N PRO A 362 1.95 17.91 -3.20
CA PRO A 362 3.02 17.22 -2.47
C PRO A 362 3.35 17.88 -1.12
N ARG A 363 2.87 19.11 -0.88
CA ARG A 363 2.98 19.79 0.41
C ARG A 363 2.23 19.07 1.52
N LEU A 364 1.16 18.33 1.19
CA LEU A 364 0.38 17.56 2.15
C LEU A 364 1.11 16.34 2.69
N GLY A 365 2.13 15.85 1.97
CA GLY A 365 2.81 14.59 2.28
C GLY A 365 3.24 14.48 3.74
N VAL A 366 2.91 13.36 4.38
CA VAL A 366 3.19 13.12 5.80
C VAL A 366 4.64 12.66 5.99
N GLN A 367 5.44 13.42 6.73
CA GLN A 367 6.85 13.13 6.95
C GLN A 367 7.12 12.37 8.25
N LYS A 368 6.37 12.66 9.32
CA LYS A 368 6.51 12.01 10.62
C LYS A 368 5.17 11.83 11.34
N ILE A 369 5.07 10.75 12.11
CA ILE A 369 3.91 10.40 12.92
C ILE A 369 4.38 10.03 14.32
N ALA A 370 3.73 10.55 15.35
CA ALA A 370 3.88 10.10 16.73
C ALA A 370 2.51 9.90 17.38
N LEU A 371 2.27 8.72 17.97
CA LEU A 371 1.00 8.39 18.63
C LEU A 371 1.27 7.99 20.08
N CYS A 372 0.65 8.69 21.03
CA CYS A 372 0.60 8.23 22.41
C CYS A 372 -0.58 7.26 22.58
N LYS A 373 -0.27 5.98 22.72
CA LYS A 373 -1.26 4.91 22.90
C LYS A 373 -2.07 4.99 24.21
N TYR A 374 -1.68 5.85 25.15
CA TYR A 374 -2.32 5.97 26.46
C TYR A 374 -3.31 7.13 26.58
N THR A 375 -3.05 8.23 25.88
CA THR A 375 -3.91 9.42 25.85
C THR A 375 -4.68 9.57 24.55
N ALA A 376 -4.39 8.73 23.54
CA ALA A 376 -4.93 8.86 22.19
C ALA A 376 -4.62 10.21 21.53
N LYS A 377 -3.56 10.89 21.97
CA LYS A 377 -3.00 12.07 21.30
C LYS A 377 -2.03 11.65 20.21
N MET A 378 -2.13 12.31 19.08
CA MET A 378 -1.29 12.05 17.91
C MET A 378 -0.72 13.35 17.35
N VAL A 379 0.48 13.24 16.78
CA VAL A 379 1.11 14.29 16.00
C VAL A 379 1.35 13.80 14.59
N VAL A 380 0.95 14.61 13.61
CA VAL A 380 1.20 14.39 12.18
C VAL A 380 1.96 15.59 11.65
N ALA A 381 3.16 15.38 11.13
CA ALA A 381 4.00 16.44 10.58
C ALA A 381 4.24 16.22 9.08
N GLY A 382 4.19 17.30 8.30
CA GLY A 382 4.17 17.24 6.84
C GLY A 382 5.34 17.93 6.12
N THR A 383 5.27 17.91 4.78
CA THR A 383 6.33 18.39 3.88
C THR A 383 6.50 19.92 3.86
N ALA A 384 5.46 20.70 4.14
CA ALA A 384 5.49 22.17 4.11
C ALA A 384 5.56 22.80 5.52
N GLY A 385 6.22 22.12 6.46
CA GLY A 385 6.45 22.62 7.82
C GLY A 385 5.22 22.65 8.73
N GLN A 386 4.10 22.05 8.31
CA GLN A 386 2.90 21.91 9.14
C GLN A 386 3.04 20.75 10.14
N VAL A 387 2.73 21.01 11.41
CA VAL A 387 2.70 20.02 12.50
C VAL A 387 1.32 20.08 13.17
N LEU A 388 0.55 19.02 13.05
CA LEU A 388 -0.81 18.91 13.60
C LEU A 388 -0.80 18.10 14.88
N VAL A 389 -1.37 18.64 15.95
CA VAL A 389 -1.68 17.92 17.19
C VAL A 389 -3.16 17.56 17.18
N MET A 390 -3.45 16.28 17.37
CA MET A 390 -4.78 15.69 17.24
C MET A 390 -5.11 14.81 18.44
N GLU A 391 -6.40 14.62 18.69
CA GLU A 391 -6.92 13.72 19.73
C GLU A 391 -8.05 12.86 19.18
N LEU A 392 -8.12 11.60 19.59
CA LEU A 392 -9.20 10.70 19.20
C LEU A 392 -10.50 11.08 19.92
N SER A 393 -11.53 11.40 19.14
CA SER A 393 -12.90 11.62 19.59
C SER A 393 -13.83 10.56 19.00
N ASP A 394 -14.80 10.12 19.80
CA ASP A 394 -15.83 9.16 19.37
C ASP A 394 -17.04 9.88 18.76
N GLU A 395 -17.09 11.22 18.87
CA GLU A 395 -18.20 12.05 18.40
C GLU A 395 -17.76 13.00 17.29
N LYS A 396 -18.69 13.33 16.39
CA LYS A 396 -18.49 14.42 15.42
C LYS A 396 -18.35 15.75 16.15
N SER A 397 -17.49 16.62 15.65
CA SER A 397 -17.29 17.95 16.24
C SER A 397 -17.29 19.04 15.15
N GLU A 398 -17.52 20.27 15.59
CA GLU A 398 -17.35 21.46 14.78
C GLU A 398 -16.54 22.47 15.59
N HIS A 399 -15.30 22.72 15.18
CA HIS A 399 -14.42 23.65 15.90
C HIS A 399 -13.35 24.23 14.98
N ALA A 400 -12.82 25.39 15.36
CA ALA A 400 -11.68 25.99 14.67
C ALA A 400 -10.36 25.37 15.17
N VAL A 401 -9.42 25.14 14.25
CA VAL A 401 -8.07 24.66 14.59
C VAL A 401 -7.22 25.85 15.02
N SER A 402 -6.62 25.78 16.21
CA SER A 402 -5.73 26.84 16.69
C SER A 402 -4.44 26.85 15.88
N VAL A 403 -4.12 27.96 15.21
CA VAL A 403 -2.91 28.09 14.40
C VAL A 403 -1.85 28.87 15.15
N ALA A 404 -0.66 28.32 15.29
CA ALA A 404 0.52 28.98 15.84
C ALA A 404 1.67 28.92 14.83
N THR A 405 2.51 29.96 14.80
CA THR A 405 3.69 30.01 13.94
C THR A 405 4.94 29.91 14.79
N VAL A 406 5.90 29.09 14.36
CA VAL A 406 7.22 28.98 14.98
C VAL A 406 8.27 29.33 13.95
N ASP A 407 8.84 30.52 14.10
CA ASP A 407 9.94 30.99 13.27
C ASP A 407 11.26 30.44 13.80
N LEU A 408 11.90 29.57 13.02
CA LEU A 408 13.18 28.93 13.34
C LEU A 408 14.38 29.81 12.99
N LEU A 409 14.15 30.96 12.35
CA LEU A 409 15.17 31.90 11.89
C LEU A 409 15.05 33.28 12.56
N GLN A 410 14.37 33.39 13.70
CA GLN A 410 14.14 34.66 14.41
C GLN A 410 15.42 35.49 14.61
N ASP A 411 16.56 34.83 14.84
CA ASP A 411 17.86 35.49 15.06
C ASP A 411 18.66 35.72 13.76
N ARG A 412 18.07 35.52 12.57
CA ARG A 412 18.75 35.61 11.27
C ARG A 412 17.99 36.49 10.29
N GLU A 413 18.56 37.64 9.99
CA GLU A 413 18.07 38.55 8.96
C GLU A 413 18.55 38.14 7.55
N GLY A 414 17.80 38.52 6.51
CA GLY A 414 18.21 38.36 5.10
C GLY A 414 17.95 36.98 4.47
N PHE A 415 17.40 36.01 5.21
CA PHE A 415 17.01 34.72 4.64
C PHE A 415 15.80 34.85 3.71
N THR A 416 15.88 34.26 2.52
CA THR A 416 14.76 34.18 1.57
C THR A 416 14.42 32.73 1.27
N TRP A 417 13.20 32.31 1.61
CA TRP A 417 12.70 30.98 1.28
C TRP A 417 12.47 30.84 -0.23
N LYS A 418 13.04 29.81 -0.86
CA LYS A 418 12.89 29.52 -2.30
C LYS A 418 12.17 28.18 -2.58
N GLY A 419 11.59 27.55 -1.56
CA GLY A 419 10.87 26.29 -1.68
C GLY A 419 9.37 26.48 -1.89
N HIS A 420 8.59 25.43 -1.64
CA HIS A 420 7.13 25.51 -1.66
C HIS A 420 6.59 26.40 -0.53
N ASP A 421 5.60 27.24 -0.83
CA ASP A 421 4.91 28.03 0.19
C ASP A 421 4.13 27.15 1.17
N ARG A 422 3.95 27.66 2.40
CA ARG A 422 3.12 27.03 3.44
C ARG A 422 1.71 26.72 2.92
N LEU A 423 1.10 25.68 3.48
CA LEU A 423 -0.31 25.40 3.24
C LEU A 423 -1.16 26.44 3.97
N ALA A 424 -2.13 27.03 3.27
CA ALA A 424 -3.05 27.98 3.88
C ALA A 424 -4.12 27.22 4.68
N PRO A 425 -4.21 27.37 6.01
CA PRO A 425 -5.30 26.75 6.77
C PRO A 425 -6.64 27.39 6.38
N ARG A 426 -7.71 26.60 6.42
CA ARG A 426 -9.07 27.14 6.26
C ARG A 426 -9.44 28.00 7.47
N ASN A 427 -10.14 29.10 7.22
CA ASN A 427 -10.60 30.02 8.26
C ASN A 427 -11.96 29.57 8.80
N GLY A 428 -12.17 29.73 10.11
CA GLY A 428 -13.45 29.42 10.77
C GLY A 428 -13.55 27.98 11.28
N PRO A 429 -14.71 27.61 11.84
CA PRO A 429 -14.96 26.26 12.32
C PRO A 429 -15.01 25.26 11.16
N LEU A 430 -14.46 24.06 11.39
CA LEU A 430 -14.48 22.94 10.45
C LEU A 430 -15.25 21.78 11.07
N HIS A 431 -16.00 21.05 10.24
CA HIS A 431 -16.65 19.82 10.64
C HIS A 431 -15.66 18.65 10.61
N PHE A 432 -15.55 17.94 11.73
CA PHE A 432 -14.75 16.73 11.82
C PHE A 432 -15.64 15.52 12.17
N PRO A 433 -15.53 14.42 11.42
CA PRO A 433 -16.18 13.16 11.80
C PRO A 433 -15.54 12.57 13.06
N PRO A 434 -16.15 11.53 13.67
CA PRO A 434 -15.50 10.71 14.68
C PRO A 434 -14.12 10.21 14.18
N GLY A 435 -13.13 10.21 15.07
CA GLY A 435 -11.74 9.90 14.75
C GLY A 435 -10.75 10.89 15.35
N PHE A 436 -9.55 10.96 14.77
CA PHE A 436 -8.52 11.90 15.22
C PHE A 436 -8.82 13.30 14.71
N GLN A 437 -9.17 14.20 15.63
CA GLN A 437 -9.57 15.57 15.33
C GLN A 437 -8.45 16.55 15.68
N PRO A 438 -8.09 17.49 14.79
CA PRO A 438 -7.02 18.45 15.04
C PRO A 438 -7.45 19.53 16.04
N SER A 439 -6.60 19.81 17.01
CA SER A 439 -6.79 20.91 17.97
C SER A 439 -5.81 22.05 17.71
N VAL A 440 -4.58 21.74 17.30
CA VAL A 440 -3.51 22.73 17.08
C VAL A 440 -2.77 22.44 15.77
N LEU A 441 -2.54 23.48 14.98
CA LEU A 441 -1.64 23.51 13.84
C LEU A 441 -0.45 24.41 14.19
N VAL A 442 0.74 23.84 14.25
CA VAL A 442 2.00 24.59 14.35
C VAL A 442 2.61 24.67 12.96
N GLN A 443 2.77 25.89 12.44
CA GLN A 443 3.40 26.15 11.16
C GLN A 443 4.85 26.62 11.35
N CYS A 444 5.80 25.84 10.84
CA CYS A 444 7.20 26.23 10.82
C CYS A 444 7.44 27.36 9.81
N VAL A 445 8.33 28.28 10.16
CA VAL A 445 8.90 29.28 9.25
C VAL A 445 10.42 29.13 9.28
N PRO A 446 11.08 28.88 8.14
CA PRO A 446 10.53 28.59 6.81
C PRO A 446 9.67 27.30 6.77
N PRO A 447 8.73 27.17 5.80
CA PRO A 447 7.88 25.99 5.66
C PRO A 447 8.62 24.80 5.02
N ALA A 448 9.77 24.44 5.62
CA ALA A 448 10.57 23.30 5.21
C ALA A 448 10.00 21.98 5.75
N ALA A 449 10.34 20.87 5.09
CA ALA A 449 9.89 19.54 5.52
C ALA A 449 10.32 19.23 6.95
N VAL A 450 9.40 18.65 7.73
CA VAL A 450 9.68 18.23 9.10
C VAL A 450 10.48 16.93 9.08
N THR A 451 11.69 16.98 9.62
CA THR A 451 12.68 15.88 9.57
C THR A 451 12.69 15.04 10.85
N ALA A 452 12.18 15.57 11.96
CA ALA A 452 12.06 14.86 13.24
C ALA A 452 10.85 15.36 14.02
N VAL A 453 10.20 14.46 14.77
CA VAL A 453 9.12 14.82 15.70
C VAL A 453 9.17 13.93 16.93
N THR A 454 8.78 14.46 18.09
CA THR A 454 8.53 13.68 19.30
C THR A 454 7.42 14.33 20.12
N LEU A 455 6.63 13.49 20.80
CA LEU A 455 5.46 13.89 21.58
C LEU A 455 5.64 13.42 23.02
N HIS A 456 5.52 14.33 23.99
CA HIS A 456 5.42 13.98 25.41
C HIS A 456 4.04 14.36 25.94
N SER A 457 3.13 13.38 25.94
CA SER A 457 1.73 13.62 26.23
C SER A 457 1.45 14.01 27.69
N GLU A 458 2.29 13.56 28.62
CA GLU A 458 2.19 13.91 30.05
C GLU A 458 2.63 15.35 30.35
N TRP A 459 3.56 15.89 29.55
CA TRP A 459 4.06 17.27 29.72
C TRP A 459 3.31 18.26 28.83
N ASN A 460 2.41 17.76 27.99
CA ASN A 460 1.74 18.51 26.95
C ASN A 460 2.67 19.23 25.96
N LEU A 461 3.79 18.58 25.61
CA LEU A 461 4.81 19.13 24.74
C LEU A 461 4.94 18.34 23.45
N VAL A 462 5.14 19.07 22.35
CA VAL A 462 5.60 18.53 21.07
C VAL A 462 6.89 19.23 20.67
N ALA A 463 7.88 18.46 20.24
CA ALA A 463 9.08 18.99 19.61
C ALA A 463 9.15 18.53 18.15
N PHE A 464 9.60 19.42 17.28
CA PHE A 464 9.70 19.18 15.85
C PHE A 464 10.98 19.82 15.29
N GLY A 465 11.56 19.20 14.28
CA GLY A 465 12.80 19.63 13.64
C GLY A 465 12.64 19.72 12.13
N THR A 466 13.40 20.63 11.52
CA THR A 466 13.50 20.80 10.06
C THR A 466 14.97 20.82 9.65
N SER A 467 15.23 21.11 8.38
CA SER A 467 16.59 21.39 7.89
C SER A 467 17.23 22.66 8.48
N HIS A 468 16.45 23.56 9.10
CA HIS A 468 16.91 24.88 9.55
C HIS A 468 17.10 24.98 11.07
N GLY A 469 16.42 24.12 11.83
CA GLY A 469 16.30 24.26 13.27
C GLY A 469 15.25 23.34 13.87
N PHE A 470 15.03 23.47 15.17
CA PHE A 470 13.97 22.76 15.88
C PHE A 470 13.20 23.72 16.80
N GLY A 471 11.96 23.34 17.08
CA GLY A 471 11.09 24.04 18.01
C GLY A 471 10.54 23.10 19.09
N LEU A 472 10.21 23.69 20.24
CA LEU A 472 9.43 23.09 21.31
C LEU A 472 8.15 23.89 21.47
N PHE A 473 7.02 23.21 21.54
CA PHE A 473 5.70 23.83 21.60
C PHE A 473 4.85 23.19 22.69
N ASP A 474 4.25 24.04 23.52
CA ASP A 474 3.25 23.66 24.52
C ASP A 474 1.88 23.70 23.84
N TYR A 475 1.34 22.52 23.55
CA TYR A 475 0.05 22.41 22.87
C TYR A 475 -1.14 22.55 23.81
N TYR A 476 -0.93 22.54 25.13
CA TYR A 476 -1.98 22.82 26.10
C TYR A 476 -2.26 24.32 26.17
N ARG A 477 -1.22 25.14 26.36
CA ARG A 477 -1.34 26.60 26.36
C ARG A 477 -1.29 27.23 24.97
N ARG A 478 -0.98 26.42 23.95
CA ARG A 478 -0.89 26.81 22.52
C ARG A 478 0.21 27.84 22.27
N ASN A 479 1.33 27.71 22.99
CA ASN A 479 2.43 28.66 22.96
C ASN A 479 3.75 28.02 22.54
N PRO A 480 4.57 28.73 21.73
CA PRO A 480 5.94 28.32 21.48
C PRO A 480 6.78 28.46 22.76
N VAL A 481 7.54 27.43 23.09
CA VAL A 481 8.45 27.39 24.25
C VAL A 481 9.88 27.68 23.81
N LEU A 482 10.29 27.14 22.66
CA LEU A 482 11.63 27.31 22.09
C LEU A 482 11.55 27.32 20.57
N ALA A 483 12.35 28.17 19.95
CA ALA A 483 12.73 28.06 18.54
C ALA A 483 14.25 28.21 18.46
N ARG A 484 14.95 27.22 17.88
CA ARG A 484 16.41 27.21 17.80
C ARG A 484 16.85 26.98 16.36
N CYS A 485 17.54 27.97 15.80
CA CYS A 485 18.27 27.81 14.54
C CYS A 485 19.51 26.93 14.74
N THR A 486 19.74 25.99 13.82
CA THR A 486 20.91 25.09 13.83
C THR A 486 21.79 25.22 12.59
N LEU A 487 21.45 26.12 11.66
CA LEU A 487 22.27 26.39 10.49
C LEU A 487 23.63 26.95 10.90
N HIS A 488 24.69 26.67 10.15
CA HIS A 488 25.97 27.37 10.34
C HIS A 488 25.93 28.74 9.63
N PRO A 489 26.64 29.79 10.12
CA PRO A 489 26.72 31.07 9.40
C PRO A 489 27.32 30.95 7.99
N ASN A 490 28.22 29.97 7.79
CA ASN A 490 28.85 29.69 6.49
C ASN A 490 28.03 28.75 5.58
N ASP A 491 26.86 28.28 6.01
CA ASP A 491 25.97 27.47 5.15
C ASP A 491 25.23 28.39 4.17
N SER A 492 25.97 29.04 3.26
CA SER A 492 25.42 29.91 2.20
C SER A 492 24.45 29.15 1.27
N LEU A 493 24.65 27.83 1.14
CA LEU A 493 23.76 26.92 0.41
C LEU A 493 22.39 26.73 1.09
N ALA A 494 22.26 27.04 2.38
CA ALA A 494 20.97 27.14 3.05
C ALA A 494 20.29 28.48 2.74
N MET A 495 21.07 29.55 2.57
CA MET A 495 20.59 30.92 2.26
C MET A 495 20.17 31.07 0.79
N GLU A 496 20.71 30.25 -0.11
CA GLU A 496 20.18 30.06 -1.46
C GLU A 496 19.25 28.83 -1.47
N GLY A 497 17.96 29.04 -1.20
CA GLY A 497 16.98 27.96 -1.04
C GLY A 497 16.98 26.84 -2.11
N PRO A 498 16.43 25.66 -1.79
CA PRO A 498 16.96 24.39 -2.26
C PRO A 498 16.37 23.91 -3.60
N LEU A 499 17.24 23.41 -4.49
CA LEU A 499 17.32 22.00 -4.94
C LEU A 499 16.04 21.28 -5.43
N SER A 500 14.95 22.00 -5.73
CA SER A 500 13.71 21.52 -6.36
C SER A 500 13.84 21.24 -7.87
N ARG A 501 15.06 21.16 -8.42
CA ARG A 501 15.26 21.03 -9.89
C ARG A 501 14.88 19.67 -10.48
N VAL A 502 14.53 18.67 -9.68
CA VAL A 502 13.95 17.42 -10.21
C VAL A 502 12.78 17.00 -9.33
N LYS A 503 11.63 17.69 -9.47
CA LYS A 503 10.29 17.19 -9.07
C LYS A 503 9.19 18.18 -9.50
N SER A 504 9.06 18.42 -10.81
CA SER A 504 7.86 19.09 -11.36
C SER A 504 7.58 18.76 -12.83
N LEU A 505 7.98 17.58 -13.32
CA LEU A 505 7.44 17.10 -14.60
C LEU A 505 5.97 16.67 -14.46
N LYS A 506 5.55 16.22 -13.26
CA LYS A 506 4.19 15.73 -13.00
C LYS A 506 3.15 16.84 -12.82
N LYS A 507 3.52 18.02 -12.28
CA LYS A 507 2.61 19.19 -12.20
C LYS A 507 2.29 19.73 -13.60
N SER A 508 3.30 19.71 -14.50
CA SER A 508 3.12 20.02 -15.93
C SER A 508 2.19 19.03 -16.63
N LEU A 509 2.35 17.71 -16.43
CA LEU A 509 1.47 16.70 -17.05
C LEU A 509 0.00 16.86 -16.60
N ARG A 510 -0.26 17.04 -15.30
CA ARG A 510 -1.62 17.24 -14.77
C ARG A 510 -2.26 18.55 -15.26
N GLN A 511 -1.50 19.64 -15.35
CA GLN A 511 -1.99 20.90 -15.92
C GLN A 511 -2.20 20.81 -17.44
N SER A 512 -1.32 20.13 -18.18
CA SER A 512 -1.44 19.91 -19.62
C SER A 512 -2.65 19.06 -19.98
N PHE A 513 -2.88 17.93 -19.30
CA PHE A 513 -4.05 17.09 -19.56
C PHE A 513 -5.37 17.75 -19.14
N ARG A 514 -5.39 18.53 -18.06
CA ARG A 514 -6.57 19.34 -17.68
C ARG A 514 -6.85 20.45 -18.68
N ARG A 515 -5.82 21.10 -19.22
CA ARG A 515 -5.97 22.15 -20.24
C ARG A 515 -6.47 21.54 -21.56
N ILE A 516 -6.03 20.34 -21.92
CA ILE A 516 -6.55 19.58 -23.08
C ILE A 516 -8.00 19.15 -22.87
N ARG A 517 -8.37 18.65 -21.68
CA ARG A 517 -9.77 18.27 -21.36
C ARG A 517 -10.72 19.49 -21.28
N LYS A 518 -10.28 20.65 -20.77
CA LYS A 518 -11.08 21.89 -20.77
C LYS A 518 -11.17 22.57 -22.14
N SER A 519 -10.11 22.50 -22.95
CA SER A 519 -10.07 23.08 -24.30
C SER A 519 -11.04 22.41 -25.27
N ARG A 520 -11.42 21.14 -25.03
CA ARG A 520 -12.35 20.40 -25.90
C ARG A 520 -13.83 20.60 -25.54
N VAL A 521 -14.14 21.23 -24.39
CA VAL A 521 -15.52 21.37 -23.90
C VAL A 521 -15.95 22.84 -23.71
N SER A 522 -15.03 23.80 -23.67
CA SER A 522 -15.39 25.22 -23.45
C SER A 522 -15.39 26.07 -24.73
N GLY A 523 -16.36 25.82 -25.60
CA GLY A 523 -16.76 26.77 -26.65
C GLY A 523 -17.99 27.56 -26.20
N LYS A 524 -17.82 28.53 -25.29
CA LYS A 524 -18.93 29.44 -24.89
C LYS A 524 -19.27 30.38 -26.05
N LYS A 525 -20.27 30.05 -26.86
CA LYS A 525 -20.99 31.01 -27.71
C LYS A 525 -22.37 31.23 -27.11
N ARG A 526 -22.67 32.50 -26.77
CA ARG A 526 -23.98 32.96 -26.28
C ARG A 526 -25.08 32.62 -27.31
N LEU A 527 -26.23 32.15 -26.82
CA LEU A 527 -27.60 32.69 -27.03
C LEU A 527 -28.67 31.58 -27.07
N ASN A 528 -29.77 31.87 -26.36
CA ASN A 528 -31.17 31.47 -26.54
C ASN A 528 -31.60 30.00 -26.67
N ALA A 529 -32.71 29.71 -26.01
CA ALA A 529 -33.37 28.41 -25.88
C ALA A 529 -33.80 27.83 -27.24
N SER A 530 -33.18 26.73 -27.63
CA SER A 530 -33.79 25.56 -28.30
C SER A 530 -32.75 24.43 -28.35
N SER A 531 -33.24 23.20 -28.26
CA SER A 531 -32.50 21.93 -28.04
C SER A 531 -31.28 21.68 -28.94
N PRO A 532 -30.22 21.02 -28.41
CA PRO A 532 -29.24 20.36 -29.29
C PRO A 532 -28.70 19.01 -28.73
N SER A 533 -29.26 17.88 -29.14
CA SER A 533 -28.58 16.56 -29.04
C SER A 533 -27.88 16.14 -30.35
N SER A 534 -28.19 16.78 -31.49
CA SER A 534 -27.71 16.33 -32.81
C SER A 534 -26.32 16.85 -33.22
N LYS A 535 -25.88 18.02 -32.72
CA LYS A 535 -24.64 18.67 -33.22
C LYS A 535 -23.34 18.13 -32.64
N VAL A 536 -23.37 17.49 -31.47
CA VAL A 536 -22.19 16.78 -30.89
C VAL A 536 -22.05 15.38 -31.51
N GLN A 537 -23.15 14.80 -31.98
CA GLN A 537 -23.20 13.49 -32.64
C GLN A 537 -22.49 13.46 -34.01
N GLU A 538 -22.62 14.51 -34.82
CA GLU A 538 -21.96 14.60 -36.15
C GLU A 538 -20.44 14.82 -36.05
N ALA A 539 -19.97 15.59 -35.07
CA ALA A 539 -18.53 15.87 -34.90
C ALA A 539 -17.74 14.62 -34.45
N ASN A 540 -18.37 13.74 -33.66
CA ASN A 540 -17.76 12.48 -33.21
C ASN A 540 -17.75 11.40 -34.30
N ALA A 541 -18.72 11.39 -35.21
CA ALA A 541 -18.75 10.47 -36.35
C ALA A 541 -17.63 10.77 -37.36
N GLN A 542 -17.34 12.05 -37.63
CA GLN A 542 -16.31 12.46 -38.59
C GLN A 542 -14.86 12.20 -38.11
N LEU A 543 -14.64 12.10 -36.80
CA LEU A 543 -13.33 11.77 -36.22
C LEU A 543 -13.05 10.26 -36.17
N ALA A 544 -14.08 9.42 -36.30
CA ALA A 544 -13.95 7.96 -36.29
C ALA A 544 -13.41 7.36 -37.60
N GLU A 545 -13.43 8.12 -38.70
CA GLU A 545 -12.96 7.67 -40.03
C GLU A 545 -11.46 7.93 -40.29
N GLN A 546 -10.73 8.55 -39.36
CA GLN A 546 -9.28 8.76 -39.52
C GLN A 546 -8.48 7.72 -38.72
N ALA A 547 -7.67 6.92 -39.42
CA ALA A 547 -6.74 5.97 -38.82
C ALA A 547 -5.78 6.70 -37.87
N GLY A 548 -5.87 6.37 -36.57
CA GLY A 548 -5.07 7.01 -35.52
C GLY A 548 -3.59 6.63 -35.57
N PRO A 549 -2.69 7.49 -35.04
CA PRO A 549 -1.28 7.17 -34.86
C PRO A 549 -1.10 6.02 -33.83
N PRO A 550 0.06 5.32 -33.83
CA PRO A 550 0.28 4.15 -32.99
C PRO A 550 0.13 4.48 -31.49
N GLU A 551 -0.50 3.55 -30.77
CA GLU A 551 -0.74 3.62 -29.33
C GLU A 551 0.57 3.89 -28.57
N VAL A 552 0.68 5.08 -27.98
CA VAL A 552 1.68 5.33 -26.94
C VAL A 552 1.13 4.70 -25.68
N GLU A 553 1.56 3.47 -25.43
CA GLU A 553 1.29 2.72 -24.22
C GLU A 553 1.80 3.52 -23.01
N MET A 554 0.89 4.16 -22.27
CA MET A 554 1.23 4.85 -21.04
C MET A 554 1.46 3.80 -19.96
N THR A 555 2.70 3.31 -19.87
CA THR A 555 3.11 2.46 -18.75
C THR A 555 2.87 3.21 -17.44
N PRO A 556 2.17 2.64 -16.46
CA PRO A 556 2.05 3.23 -15.14
C PRO A 556 3.46 3.40 -14.56
N VAL A 557 3.87 4.66 -14.38
CA VAL A 557 5.18 4.95 -13.79
C VAL A 557 5.09 4.59 -12.32
N GLN A 558 5.49 3.36 -12.00
CA GLN A 558 5.66 2.83 -10.65
C GLN A 558 6.48 3.84 -9.85
N ARG A 559 5.82 4.56 -8.94
CA ARG A 559 6.42 5.68 -8.23
C ARG A 559 7.34 5.11 -7.16
N ARG A 560 8.63 5.01 -7.49
CA ARG A 560 9.67 4.72 -6.50
C ARG A 560 9.53 5.70 -5.33
N ILE A 561 9.45 5.15 -4.13
CA ILE A 561 9.69 5.89 -2.88
C ILE A 561 10.94 6.72 -3.11
N GLU A 562 10.80 8.04 -3.08
CA GLU A 562 11.85 8.91 -3.58
C GLU A 562 13.12 8.75 -2.72
N PRO A 563 14.25 8.33 -3.31
CA PRO A 563 15.51 8.32 -2.59
C PRO A 563 15.92 9.77 -2.32
N ARG A 564 15.88 10.14 -1.03
CA ARG A 564 16.44 11.30 -0.30
C ARG A 564 16.55 12.67 -1.02
N SER A 565 16.09 13.69 -0.31
CA SER A 565 16.31 15.10 -0.60
C SER A 565 17.78 15.49 -0.48
N ALA A 566 18.16 16.58 -1.16
CA ALA A 566 19.50 17.18 -1.10
C ALA A 566 19.88 17.78 0.28
N ASP A 567 19.11 17.47 1.32
CA ASP A 567 19.29 17.91 2.70
C ASP A 567 20.54 17.30 3.37
N ASP A 568 21.09 16.20 2.86
CA ASP A 568 22.31 15.55 3.40
C ASP A 568 23.55 16.47 3.35
N SER A 569 23.52 17.54 2.55
CA SER A 569 24.59 18.55 2.47
C SER A 569 24.53 19.62 3.56
N LEU A 570 23.38 19.79 4.22
CA LEU A 570 23.16 20.82 5.22
C LEU A 570 23.59 20.32 6.60
N SER A 571 24.55 21.04 7.21
CA SER A 571 25.11 20.65 8.50
C SER A 571 24.09 20.77 9.65
N GLY A 572 23.17 21.74 9.55
CA GLY A 572 22.18 22.05 10.56
C GLY A 572 20.94 21.16 10.63
N VAL A 573 20.75 20.19 9.72
CA VAL A 573 19.50 19.41 9.67
C VAL A 573 19.28 18.64 10.96
N VAL A 574 18.10 18.79 11.57
CA VAL A 574 17.73 18.08 12.79
C VAL A 574 17.27 16.67 12.43
N ARG A 575 17.94 15.64 12.95
CA ARG A 575 17.74 14.24 12.55
C ARG A 575 16.93 13.44 13.56
N CYS A 576 17.05 13.76 14.85
CA CYS A 576 16.30 13.10 15.91
C CYS A 576 15.99 14.05 17.06
N LEU A 577 14.88 13.81 17.74
CA LEU A 577 14.45 14.51 18.95
C LEU A 577 14.04 13.47 19.99
N TYR A 578 14.38 13.71 21.25
CA TYR A 578 14.10 12.77 22.34
C TYR A 578 13.77 13.52 23.63
N PHE A 579 12.72 13.09 24.32
CA PHE A 579 12.38 13.56 25.66
C PHE A 579 12.85 12.54 26.70
N ALA A 580 13.31 13.01 27.85
CA ALA A 580 13.71 12.15 28.96
C ALA A 580 13.56 12.87 30.30
N ASP A 581 13.17 12.15 31.35
CA ASP A 581 13.32 12.63 32.72
C ASP A 581 14.67 12.12 33.27
N THR A 582 15.66 12.99 33.41
CA THR A 582 17.02 12.60 33.79
C THR A 582 17.86 13.75 34.37
N PHE A 583 19.09 13.43 34.76
CA PHE A 583 20.07 14.34 35.33
C PHE A 583 20.80 15.12 34.24
N LEU A 584 20.62 16.45 34.18
CA LEU A 584 21.31 17.31 33.22
C LEU A 584 22.22 18.35 33.87
N ARG A 585 21.78 18.97 34.97
CA ARG A 585 22.49 20.06 35.65
C ARG A 585 23.43 19.53 36.74
N ASP A 586 22.89 18.73 37.66
CA ASP A 586 23.61 18.08 38.75
C ASP A 586 23.17 16.61 38.89
N ALA A 587 23.80 15.88 39.82
CA ALA A 587 23.55 14.45 40.03
C ALA A 587 22.52 14.19 41.14
N ALA A 588 21.97 15.23 41.77
CA ALA A 588 21.01 15.14 42.87
C ALA A 588 19.57 15.34 42.39
N HIS A 589 19.37 16.19 41.38
CA HIS A 589 18.07 16.55 40.85
C HIS A 589 17.94 16.10 39.40
N HIS A 590 17.02 15.17 39.15
CA HIS A 590 16.56 14.87 37.81
C HIS A 590 15.38 15.77 37.45
N GLY A 591 15.09 15.88 36.17
CA GLY A 591 13.87 16.53 35.70
C GLY A 591 13.66 16.36 34.20
N PRO A 592 12.55 16.90 33.68
CA PRO A 592 12.23 16.87 32.26
C PRO A 592 13.32 17.49 31.39
N THR A 593 13.71 16.80 30.33
CA THR A 593 14.73 17.25 29.37
C THR A 593 14.31 16.96 27.93
N MET A 594 14.78 17.79 27.01
CA MET A 594 14.66 17.59 25.57
C MET A 594 16.05 17.55 24.93
N TRP A 595 16.26 16.61 24.02
CA TRP A 595 17.49 16.39 23.29
C TRP A 595 17.26 16.50 21.79
N ALA A 596 18.14 17.20 21.09
CA ALA A 596 18.09 17.35 19.64
C ALA A 596 19.44 16.98 19.02
N GLY A 597 19.45 16.06 18.05
CA GLY A 597 20.65 15.65 17.32
C GLY A 597 20.64 16.14 15.88
N THR A 598 21.77 16.64 15.39
CA THR A 598 21.91 17.23 14.05
C THR A 598 22.75 16.39 13.09
N ASN A 599 22.73 16.79 11.81
CA ASN A 599 23.52 16.22 10.75
C ASN A 599 25.04 16.48 10.92
N SER A 600 25.43 17.57 11.59
CA SER A 600 26.82 17.91 11.96
C SER A 600 27.39 17.12 13.15
N GLY A 601 26.63 16.17 13.71
CA GLY A 601 27.04 15.45 14.92
C GLY A 601 26.96 16.29 16.19
N SER A 602 26.16 17.37 16.20
CA SER A 602 25.90 18.20 17.38
C SER A 602 24.67 17.69 18.12
N VAL A 603 24.70 17.70 19.46
CA VAL A 603 23.57 17.34 20.32
C VAL A 603 23.31 18.47 21.30
N PHE A 604 22.09 19.03 21.25
CA PHE A 604 21.61 20.05 22.17
C PHE A 604 20.74 19.41 23.24
N ALA A 605 20.98 19.74 24.51
CA ALA A 605 20.21 19.24 25.64
C ALA A 605 19.63 20.41 26.44
N TYR A 606 18.30 20.46 26.54
CA TYR A 606 17.56 21.46 27.29
C TYR A 606 16.98 20.85 28.55
N ALA A 607 17.15 21.53 29.68
CA ALA A 607 16.35 21.29 30.89
C ALA A 607 15.02 22.02 30.72
N LEU A 608 13.92 21.33 31.02
CA LEU A 608 12.57 21.89 30.91
C LEU A 608 12.00 22.08 32.31
N GLU A 609 11.52 23.28 32.59
CA GLU A 609 10.74 23.57 33.79
C GLU A 609 9.26 23.37 33.46
N VAL A 610 8.80 22.13 33.58
CA VAL A 610 7.40 21.76 33.36
C VAL A 610 6.63 21.97 34.67
N PRO A 611 5.57 22.81 34.71
CA PRO A 611 4.75 22.99 35.90
C PRO A 611 4.08 21.68 36.35
N SER A 612 3.65 21.61 37.61
CA SER A 612 2.74 20.53 38.03
C SER A 612 1.41 20.65 37.30
N GLN A 613 0.67 19.52 37.16
CA GLN A 613 -0.58 19.49 36.40
C GLN A 613 -1.60 20.55 36.83
N GLU A 614 -1.71 20.81 38.15
CA GLU A 614 -2.59 21.84 38.72
C GLU A 614 -2.23 23.27 38.29
N LYS A 615 -0.97 23.51 37.91
CA LYS A 615 -0.43 24.82 37.57
C LYS A 615 -0.21 25.03 36.06
N PHE A 616 -0.64 24.09 35.21
CA PHE A 616 -0.48 24.20 33.76
C PHE A 616 -1.18 25.44 33.18
N SER A 617 -2.32 25.86 33.73
CA SER A 617 -3.02 27.08 33.32
C SER A 617 -2.40 28.36 33.87
N GLU A 618 -1.49 28.27 34.84
CA GLU A 618 -0.89 29.41 35.55
C GLU A 618 0.53 29.70 35.05
N ARG A 619 1.45 28.73 35.13
CA ARG A 619 2.87 28.90 34.80
C ARG A 619 3.24 28.31 33.44
N ALA A 620 4.01 29.03 32.63
CA ALA A 620 4.42 28.57 31.31
C ALA A 620 5.59 27.59 31.44
N VAL A 621 5.72 26.67 30.48
CA VAL A 621 6.92 25.82 30.39
C VAL A 621 8.09 26.69 29.95
N GLU A 622 9.23 26.52 30.62
CA GLU A 622 10.49 27.18 30.25
C GLU A 622 11.51 26.13 29.79
N ALA A 623 12.32 26.47 28.79
CA ALA A 623 13.39 25.61 28.30
C ALA A 623 14.74 26.32 28.43
N VAL A 624 15.68 25.72 29.15
CA VAL A 624 17.01 26.27 29.40
C VAL A 624 18.06 25.33 28.81
N LEU A 625 18.93 25.84 27.94
CA LEU A 625 20.02 25.07 27.36
C LEU A 625 20.97 24.63 28.49
N GLY A 626 21.11 23.31 28.69
CA GLY A 626 21.97 22.73 29.71
C GLY A 626 23.31 22.26 29.15
N LYS A 627 23.31 21.60 27.99
CA LYS A 627 24.53 21.09 27.34
C LYS A 627 24.45 21.24 25.82
N GLU A 628 25.60 21.52 25.22
CA GLU A 628 25.83 21.37 23.78
C GLU A 628 27.03 20.45 23.59
N ILE A 629 26.81 19.34 22.90
CA ILE A 629 27.77 18.25 22.78
C ILE A 629 28.12 18.09 21.32
N GLN A 630 29.38 18.35 20.97
CA GLN A 630 29.88 18.12 19.63
C GLN A 630 30.60 16.78 19.56
N LEU A 631 30.11 15.87 18.72
CA LEU A 631 30.82 14.64 18.44
C LEU A 631 32.05 14.93 17.56
N MET A 632 33.21 14.44 17.98
CA MET A 632 34.50 14.72 17.32
C MET A 632 34.57 14.30 15.84
N HIS A 633 33.87 13.22 15.47
CA HIS A 633 33.83 12.70 14.11
C HIS A 633 32.78 13.41 13.23
N ARG A 634 31.93 14.26 13.83
CA ARG A 634 30.93 15.10 13.13
C ARG A 634 29.93 14.34 12.25
N ALA A 635 29.80 13.02 12.40
CA ALA A 635 28.82 12.26 11.65
C ALA A 635 27.39 12.53 12.15
N PRO A 636 26.37 12.44 11.26
CA PRO A 636 24.99 12.71 11.62
C PRO A 636 24.50 11.87 12.79
N VAL A 637 23.78 12.50 13.72
CA VAL A 637 23.15 11.80 14.86
C VAL A 637 21.85 11.16 14.36
N VAL A 638 21.74 9.84 14.49
CA VAL A 638 20.58 9.07 14.04
C VAL A 638 19.53 8.93 15.14
N ALA A 639 19.97 8.69 16.39
CA ALA A 639 19.09 8.59 17.54
C ALA A 639 19.81 8.89 18.86
N ILE A 640 19.02 9.29 19.86
CA ILE A 640 19.44 9.53 21.24
C ILE A 640 18.51 8.73 22.14
N ALA A 641 19.07 8.11 23.19
CA ALA A 641 18.31 7.46 24.24
C ALA A 641 18.99 7.65 25.60
N VAL A 642 18.22 7.57 26.68
CA VAL A 642 18.75 7.61 28.05
C VAL A 642 18.49 6.26 28.72
N LEU A 643 19.48 5.82 29.48
CA LEU A 643 19.51 4.59 30.25
C LEU A 643 19.57 4.93 31.74
N ASP A 644 18.81 4.21 32.56
CA ASP A 644 18.76 4.37 34.02
C ASP A 644 20.04 3.85 34.71
N GLY A 645 20.07 3.90 36.04
CA GLY A 645 21.19 3.40 36.86
C GLY A 645 21.55 1.93 36.65
N ARG A 646 20.62 1.12 36.13
CA ARG A 646 20.83 -0.31 35.80
C ARG A 646 21.16 -0.54 34.32
N GLY A 647 21.17 0.51 33.51
CA GLY A 647 21.41 0.44 32.07
C GLY A 647 20.17 0.09 31.24
N ASN A 648 18.97 0.16 31.81
CA ASN A 648 17.72 -0.03 31.09
C ASN A 648 17.28 1.27 30.42
N PRO A 649 16.70 1.22 29.21
CA PRO A 649 16.08 2.39 28.59
C PRO A 649 15.01 3.01 29.49
N LEU A 650 14.92 4.34 29.49
CA LEU A 650 13.80 5.00 30.16
C LEU A 650 12.46 4.59 29.52
N PRO A 651 11.41 4.40 30.33
CA PRO A 651 10.10 3.97 29.86
C PRO A 651 9.38 5.04 29.03
N GLU A 652 8.40 4.63 28.22
CA GLU A 652 7.54 5.58 27.49
C GLU A 652 6.66 6.40 28.46
N PRO A 653 6.18 7.59 28.06
CA PRO A 653 5.25 8.37 28.87
C PRO A 653 4.04 7.52 29.29
N TYR A 654 3.62 7.65 30.56
CA TYR A 654 2.58 6.84 31.22
C TYR A 654 2.86 5.35 31.46
N GLU A 655 3.98 4.76 31.02
CA GLU A 655 4.25 3.34 31.30
C GLU A 655 4.44 3.07 32.80
N VAL A 656 5.12 3.98 33.52
CA VAL A 656 5.35 3.84 34.96
C VAL A 656 4.09 4.16 35.78
N SER A 657 3.42 5.28 35.48
CA SER A 657 2.23 5.71 36.24
C SER A 657 1.01 4.81 36.07
N ARG A 658 1.07 3.85 35.12
CA ARG A 658 0.04 2.83 34.89
C ARG A 658 0.51 1.41 35.23
N ASP A 659 1.63 1.27 35.94
CA ASP A 659 2.22 -0.02 36.36
C ASP A 659 2.51 -0.99 35.21
N LEU A 660 2.78 -0.46 34.00
CA LEU A 660 3.13 -1.25 32.80
C LEU A 660 4.64 -1.45 32.63
N ALA A 661 5.44 -0.61 33.28
CA ALA A 661 6.89 -0.73 33.34
C ALA A 661 7.40 -0.45 34.76
N LYS A 662 8.57 -1.02 35.09
CA LYS A 662 9.25 -0.72 36.35
C LYS A 662 9.72 0.74 36.33
N ALA A 663 9.61 1.41 37.48
CA ALA A 663 10.16 2.75 37.65
C ALA A 663 11.68 2.73 37.35
N PRO A 664 12.20 3.74 36.64
CA PRO A 664 13.62 3.82 36.33
C PRO A 664 14.46 3.95 37.61
N ASP A 665 15.64 3.32 37.62
CA ASP A 665 16.57 3.44 38.75
C ASP A 665 17.26 4.80 38.79
N MET A 666 16.67 5.71 39.57
CA MET A 666 17.17 7.08 39.79
C MET A 666 18.34 7.17 40.80
N GLN A 667 18.65 6.09 41.54
CA GLN A 667 19.74 6.10 42.53
C GLN A 667 21.11 5.92 41.86
N GLY A 668 21.16 5.18 40.75
CA GLY A 668 22.38 5.01 39.96
C GLY A 668 22.62 6.16 38.98
N SER A 669 23.86 6.28 38.49
CA SER A 669 24.19 7.29 37.47
C SER A 669 23.61 6.89 36.11
N HIS A 670 22.67 7.69 35.62
CA HIS A 670 22.10 7.51 34.28
C HIS A 670 23.17 7.64 33.20
N SER A 671 22.93 7.01 32.05
CA SER A 671 23.81 7.07 30.89
C SER A 671 23.04 7.48 29.65
N MET A 672 23.62 8.34 28.82
CA MET A 672 23.05 8.71 27.52
C MET A 672 23.73 7.93 26.40
N LEU A 673 22.94 7.27 25.57
CA LEU A 673 23.36 6.61 24.33
C LEU A 673 23.11 7.54 23.14
N ILE A 674 24.17 7.89 22.42
CA ILE A 674 24.13 8.61 21.15
C ILE A 674 24.53 7.64 20.03
N SER A 675 23.63 7.45 19.07
CA SER A 675 23.88 6.67 17.86
C SER A 675 24.07 7.63 16.69
N SER A 676 25.24 7.61 16.06
CA SER A 676 25.53 8.37 14.84
C SER A 676 25.69 7.43 13.64
N GLU A 677 25.76 7.98 12.42
CA GLU A 677 25.98 7.16 11.22
C GLU A 677 27.27 6.33 11.27
N GLU A 678 28.25 6.69 12.10
CA GLU A 678 29.54 5.98 12.14
C GLU A 678 29.87 5.25 13.44
N GLN A 679 29.27 5.65 14.57
CA GLN A 679 29.58 5.07 15.87
C GLN A 679 28.45 5.22 16.88
N PHE A 680 28.43 4.29 17.84
CA PHE A 680 27.64 4.34 19.07
C PHE A 680 28.51 4.84 20.22
N LYS A 681 27.99 5.74 21.04
CA LYS A 681 28.68 6.28 22.21
C LYS A 681 27.75 6.36 23.40
N VAL A 682 28.21 5.85 24.54
CA VAL A 682 27.54 5.98 25.83
C VAL A 682 28.30 6.99 26.70
N PHE A 683 27.58 7.96 27.25
CA PHE A 683 28.09 9.00 28.14
C PHE A 683 27.43 8.89 29.51
N THR A 684 28.17 9.16 30.57
CA THR A 684 27.63 9.22 31.94
C THR A 684 27.00 10.59 32.20
N LEU A 685 25.78 10.63 32.72
CA LEU A 685 25.07 11.86 33.10
C LEU A 685 25.28 12.20 34.59
N PRO A 686 25.28 13.49 34.98
CA PRO A 686 25.13 14.69 34.14
C PRO A 686 26.45 15.19 33.49
N LYS A 687 27.59 14.58 33.83
CA LYS A 687 28.93 15.06 33.44
C LYS A 687 29.20 14.99 31.93
N VAL A 688 28.46 14.14 31.21
CA VAL A 688 28.67 13.82 29.79
C VAL A 688 30.09 13.28 29.54
N SER A 689 30.62 12.50 30.48
CA SER A 689 31.91 11.82 30.31
C SER A 689 31.72 10.55 29.50
N ALA A 690 32.53 10.32 28.48
CA ALA A 690 32.45 9.11 27.65
C ALA A 690 32.74 7.86 28.50
N LYS A 691 31.83 6.87 28.43
CA LYS A 691 31.90 5.59 29.15
C LYS A 691 32.34 4.46 28.21
N THR A 692 31.60 4.28 27.11
CA THR A 692 31.84 3.21 26.13
C THR A 692 31.58 3.72 24.72
N LYS A 693 32.28 3.19 23.72
CA LYS A 693 32.03 3.50 22.31
C LYS A 693 32.27 2.28 21.44
N PHE A 694 31.52 2.19 20.34
CA PHE A 694 31.74 1.22 19.27
C PHE A 694 31.76 1.94 17.93
N LYS A 695 32.87 1.83 17.18
CA LYS A 695 33.08 2.53 15.90
C LYS A 695 32.65 1.65 14.73
N LEU A 696 31.36 1.58 14.44
CA LEU A 696 30.80 0.70 13.41
C LEU A 696 31.51 0.84 12.06
N THR A 697 31.66 2.06 11.52
CA THR A 697 32.30 2.26 10.21
C THR A 697 33.76 1.82 10.19
N ALA A 698 34.47 1.96 11.31
CA ALA A 698 35.88 1.57 11.39
C ALA A 698 36.06 0.05 11.49
N HIS A 699 35.11 -0.66 12.11
CA HIS A 699 35.17 -2.11 12.27
C HIS A 699 34.58 -2.85 11.06
N GLU A 700 33.43 -2.39 10.55
CA GLU A 700 32.60 -3.13 9.59
C GLU A 700 32.52 -2.43 8.21
N GLY A 701 33.06 -1.23 8.05
CA GLY A 701 32.97 -0.48 6.79
C GLY A 701 31.56 0.01 6.42
N CYS A 702 30.58 -0.17 7.31
CA CYS A 702 29.18 0.20 7.09
C CYS A 702 28.75 1.39 7.98
N ARG A 703 27.66 2.04 7.59
CA ARG A 703 27.08 3.20 8.27
C ARG A 703 25.69 2.88 8.81
N VAL A 704 25.37 3.42 9.97
CA VAL A 704 24.05 3.29 10.62
C VAL A 704 22.99 4.04 9.81
N ARG A 705 21.84 3.39 9.55
CA ARG A 705 20.67 4.03 8.93
C ARG A 705 19.50 4.16 9.88
N LYS A 706 19.23 3.14 10.68
CA LYS A 706 18.15 3.17 11.68
C LYS A 706 18.56 2.35 12.88
N VAL A 707 18.18 2.84 14.06
CA VAL A 707 18.40 2.14 15.31
C VAL A 707 17.13 2.09 16.14
N ALA A 708 17.00 1.05 16.95
CA ALA A 708 15.96 0.95 17.95
C ALA A 708 16.49 0.20 19.17
N LEU A 709 16.04 0.61 20.36
CA LEU A 709 16.19 -0.21 21.55
C LEU A 709 15.07 -1.24 21.55
N VAL A 710 15.44 -2.52 21.55
CA VAL A 710 14.53 -3.66 21.48
C VAL A 710 14.67 -4.50 22.73
N SER A 711 13.55 -5.01 23.23
CA SER A 711 13.50 -5.96 24.35
C SER A 711 13.32 -7.37 23.79
N LEU A 712 14.28 -8.24 24.06
CA LEU A 712 14.29 -9.62 23.59
C LEU A 712 14.05 -10.56 24.77
N ALA A 713 13.01 -11.38 24.68
CA ALA A 713 12.70 -12.40 25.68
C ALA A 713 13.49 -13.68 25.39
N SER A 714 14.03 -14.32 26.42
CA SER A 714 14.77 -15.58 26.30
C SER A 714 13.86 -16.74 25.91
N ALA A 715 14.31 -17.60 24.98
CA ALA A 715 13.59 -18.82 24.65
C ALA A 715 13.37 -19.73 25.88
N GLY A 716 14.34 -19.80 26.80
CA GLY A 716 14.29 -20.67 27.97
C GLY A 716 13.47 -20.16 29.16
N SER A 717 13.14 -18.86 29.23
CA SER A 717 12.30 -18.28 30.29
C SER A 717 11.70 -16.94 29.84
N GLU A 718 10.39 -16.78 30.01
CA GLU A 718 9.66 -15.55 29.68
C GLU A 718 10.01 -14.38 30.61
N GLU A 719 10.40 -14.67 31.84
CA GLU A 719 10.73 -13.64 32.83
C GLU A 719 12.06 -12.94 32.52
N ARG A 720 12.93 -13.61 31.75
CA ARG A 720 14.22 -13.06 31.34
C ARG A 720 14.06 -12.25 30.05
N LEU A 721 14.02 -10.92 30.23
CA LEU A 721 14.03 -9.91 29.17
C LEU A 721 15.34 -9.15 29.18
N GLU A 722 15.95 -8.99 28.00
CA GLU A 722 17.19 -8.22 27.83
C GLU A 722 16.99 -7.11 26.80
N ASN A 723 17.48 -5.91 27.14
CA ASN A 723 17.43 -4.75 26.25
C ASN A 723 18.68 -4.71 25.38
N CYS A 724 18.48 -4.64 24.07
CA CYS A 724 19.53 -4.59 23.06
C CYS A 724 19.35 -3.40 22.13
N LEU A 725 20.42 -3.00 21.44
CA LEU A 725 20.38 -2.02 20.37
C LEU A 725 20.37 -2.76 19.03
N ALA A 726 19.26 -2.67 18.31
CA ALA A 726 19.17 -3.12 16.92
C ALA A 726 19.60 -1.98 15.98
N CYS A 727 20.42 -2.31 14.99
CA CYS A 727 20.98 -1.35 14.04
C CYS A 727 20.86 -1.89 12.61
N LEU A 728 20.08 -1.20 11.78
CA LEU A 728 20.08 -1.37 10.32
C LEU A 728 21.16 -0.49 9.70
N THR A 729 21.95 -1.06 8.79
CA THR A 729 23.06 -0.38 8.11
C THR A 729 22.69 0.09 6.70
N ASN A 730 23.57 0.88 6.08
CA ASN A 730 23.45 1.30 4.68
C ASN A 730 23.70 0.15 3.68
N LEU A 731 24.21 -0.99 4.13
CA LEU A 731 24.37 -2.20 3.32
C LEU A 731 23.15 -3.11 3.41
N GLY A 732 22.16 -2.75 4.25
CA GLY A 732 20.95 -3.53 4.48
C GLY A 732 21.10 -4.65 5.53
N ASP A 733 22.26 -4.74 6.17
CA ASP A 733 22.51 -5.65 7.28
C ASP A 733 21.93 -5.13 8.60
N ILE A 734 21.53 -6.05 9.47
CA ILE A 734 21.05 -5.78 10.83
C ILE A 734 22.05 -6.33 11.84
N HIS A 735 22.56 -5.46 12.71
CA HIS A 735 23.42 -5.82 13.84
C HIS A 735 22.68 -5.65 15.17
N ILE A 736 22.97 -6.53 16.12
CA ILE A 736 22.48 -6.42 17.50
C ILE A 736 23.65 -6.18 18.45
N PHE A 737 23.52 -5.19 19.32
CA PHE A 737 24.51 -4.86 20.35
C PHE A 737 23.90 -4.93 21.75
N THR A 738 24.70 -5.34 22.73
CA THR A 738 24.32 -5.22 24.15
C THR A 738 24.27 -3.76 24.58
N VAL A 739 23.41 -3.44 25.54
CA VAL A 739 23.32 -2.11 26.16
C VAL A 739 23.54 -2.28 27.68
N PRO A 740 24.32 -1.41 28.35
CA PRO A 740 25.06 -0.25 27.85
C PRO A 740 26.46 -0.56 27.28
N SER A 741 26.89 -1.83 27.27
CA SER A 741 28.28 -2.19 26.96
C SER A 741 28.65 -2.14 25.47
N LEU A 742 27.68 -1.98 24.57
CA LEU A 742 27.87 -1.89 23.12
C LEU A 742 28.68 -3.04 22.52
N ARG A 743 28.54 -4.26 23.05
CA ARG A 743 29.21 -5.43 22.51
C ARG A 743 28.37 -6.00 21.35
N PRO A 744 28.93 -6.19 20.16
CA PRO A 744 28.23 -6.86 19.07
C PRO A 744 27.83 -8.28 19.50
N GLN A 745 26.64 -8.72 19.12
CA GLN A 745 26.09 -10.04 19.45
C GLN A 745 25.92 -10.87 18.19
N VAL A 746 25.10 -10.39 17.26
CA VAL A 746 24.77 -11.07 16.00
C VAL A 746 24.67 -10.08 14.86
N HIS A 747 24.87 -10.60 13.65
CA HIS A 747 24.80 -9.90 12.37
C HIS A 747 23.97 -10.74 11.40
N TYR A 748 23.05 -10.09 10.70
CA TYR A 748 22.17 -10.72 9.72
C TYR A 748 22.14 -9.88 8.44
N SER A 749 22.36 -10.50 7.29
CA SER A 749 21.98 -9.92 6.00
C SER A 749 20.45 -9.93 5.90
N CYS A 750 19.84 -8.77 5.66
CA CYS A 750 18.38 -8.65 5.63
C CYS A 750 17.89 -8.01 4.33
N ILE A 751 18.30 -6.77 4.05
CA ILE A 751 17.88 -6.02 2.87
C ILE A 751 19.05 -5.94 1.89
N ARG A 752 18.79 -6.00 0.58
CA ARG A 752 19.86 -5.81 -0.42
C ARG A 752 20.39 -4.38 -0.34
N LYS A 753 21.72 -4.19 -0.41
CA LYS A 753 22.35 -2.86 -0.37
C LYS A 753 21.87 -1.92 -1.49
N GLU A 754 21.46 -2.47 -2.63
CA GLU A 754 20.91 -1.72 -3.76
C GLU A 754 19.47 -1.25 -3.52
N ASP A 755 18.76 -1.89 -2.59
CA ASP A 755 17.38 -1.57 -2.23
C ASP A 755 17.32 -0.43 -1.20
N ILE A 756 17.64 0.78 -1.70
CA ILE A 756 17.63 2.01 -0.91
C ILE A 756 16.24 2.29 -0.32
N SER A 757 15.18 1.94 -1.04
CA SER A 757 13.79 2.11 -0.62
C SER A 757 13.42 1.19 0.54
N GLY A 758 13.79 -0.09 0.46
CA GLY A 758 13.64 -1.04 1.55
C GLY A 758 14.38 -0.58 2.80
N ILE A 759 15.65 -0.17 2.66
CA ILE A 759 16.46 0.34 3.79
C ILE A 759 15.83 1.59 4.42
N ALA A 760 15.32 2.51 3.62
CA ALA A 760 14.72 3.75 4.12
C ALA A 760 13.36 3.55 4.79
N SER A 761 12.56 2.60 4.30
CA SER A 761 11.21 2.30 4.81
C SER A 761 11.22 1.40 6.05
N CYS A 762 12.34 0.72 6.33
CA CYS A 762 12.46 -0.21 7.44
C CYS A 762 12.04 0.42 8.77
N VAL A 763 11.27 -0.29 9.60
CA VAL A 763 10.88 0.11 10.96
C VAL A 763 11.01 -1.08 11.90
N PHE A 764 11.62 -0.85 13.07
CA PHE A 764 11.73 -1.85 14.13
C PHE A 764 10.55 -1.77 15.09
N THR A 765 10.18 -2.89 15.69
CA THR A 765 9.23 -2.98 16.80
C THR A 765 9.96 -3.08 18.14
N LYS A 766 9.26 -2.81 19.25
CA LYS A 766 9.82 -2.88 20.61
C LYS A 766 10.27 -4.30 20.99
N HIS A 767 9.70 -5.33 20.36
CA HIS A 767 9.88 -6.75 20.72
C HIS A 767 10.70 -7.53 19.69
N GLY A 768 11.60 -6.85 18.98
CA GLY A 768 12.57 -7.50 18.10
C GLY A 768 12.01 -7.98 16.77
N GLN A 769 10.90 -7.44 16.27
CA GLN A 769 10.47 -7.62 14.88
C GLN A 769 10.78 -6.34 14.08
N GLY A 770 10.58 -6.40 12.77
CA GLY A 770 10.55 -5.22 11.93
C GLY A 770 9.85 -5.43 10.61
N PHE A 771 9.63 -4.34 9.89
CA PHE A 771 8.95 -4.31 8.60
C PHE A 771 9.76 -3.45 7.64
N TYR A 772 9.86 -3.84 6.39
CA TYR A 772 10.40 -2.99 5.32
C TYR A 772 9.64 -3.23 4.01
N LEU A 773 9.60 -2.23 3.14
CA LEU A 773 8.91 -2.32 1.86
C LEU A 773 9.81 -3.06 0.86
N ILE A 774 9.37 -4.24 0.42
CA ILE A 774 10.01 -4.99 -0.70
C ILE A 774 9.54 -4.49 -2.06
N SER A 775 8.37 -3.84 -2.08
CA SER A 775 7.80 -3.12 -3.21
C SER A 775 7.03 -1.90 -2.70
N PRO A 776 6.58 -0.98 -3.57
CA PRO A 776 5.76 0.15 -3.13
C PRO A 776 4.47 -0.25 -2.40
N SER A 777 3.93 -1.45 -2.67
CA SER A 777 2.59 -1.88 -2.26
C SER A 777 2.55 -2.91 -1.13
N GLU A 778 3.69 -3.44 -0.69
CA GLU A 778 3.75 -4.52 0.32
C GLU A 778 4.98 -4.44 1.22
N PHE A 779 4.77 -4.80 2.49
CA PHE A 779 5.82 -4.96 3.49
C PHE A 779 6.22 -6.43 3.62
N GLU A 780 7.51 -6.67 3.83
CA GLU A 780 8.00 -7.90 4.43
C GLU A 780 8.23 -7.70 5.94
N ARG A 781 7.74 -8.64 6.74
CA ARG A 781 7.98 -8.69 8.19
C ARG A 781 9.14 -9.63 8.48
N PHE A 782 10.11 -9.17 9.27
CA PHE A 782 11.20 -10.00 9.79
C PHE A 782 11.17 -10.08 11.32
N SER A 783 11.82 -11.10 11.88
CA SER A 783 12.00 -11.25 13.32
C SER A 783 13.45 -11.54 13.70
N LEU A 784 13.89 -10.84 14.75
CA LEU A 784 15.17 -11.00 15.44
C LEU A 784 14.97 -11.68 16.81
N SER A 785 13.71 -11.94 17.19
CA SER A 785 13.32 -12.55 18.47
C SER A 785 13.02 -14.03 18.27
N ALA A 786 13.53 -14.87 19.17
CA ALA A 786 13.23 -16.30 19.16
C ALA A 786 11.78 -16.63 19.56
N ARG A 787 11.04 -15.67 20.14
CA ARG A 787 9.67 -15.86 20.63
C ARG A 787 8.61 -15.13 19.79
N ASN A 788 8.98 -14.02 19.15
CA ASN A 788 8.04 -13.20 18.40
C ASN A 788 8.15 -13.55 16.91
N VAL A 789 7.57 -14.68 16.51
CA VAL A 789 7.50 -15.12 15.11
C VAL A 789 6.04 -15.06 14.66
N THR A 790 5.78 -14.40 13.55
CA THR A 790 4.44 -14.29 12.95
C THR A 790 4.51 -14.89 11.57
N GLU A 791 3.86 -16.03 11.36
CA GLU A 791 3.85 -16.75 10.09
C GLU A 791 2.47 -17.35 9.79
N PRO A 792 2.09 -17.48 8.51
CA PRO A 792 0.86 -18.17 8.13
C PRO A 792 0.94 -19.65 8.49
N LEU A 793 0.04 -20.10 9.35
CA LEU A 793 -0.20 -21.53 9.59
C LEU A 793 -1.64 -21.83 9.22
N CYS A 794 -1.85 -22.63 8.17
CA CYS A 794 -3.19 -22.93 7.67
C CYS A 794 -3.31 -24.37 7.18
N ARG A 795 -4.56 -24.83 7.07
CA ARG A 795 -4.90 -26.14 6.51
C ARG A 795 -5.95 -25.97 5.43
N LEU A 796 -5.69 -26.54 4.26
CA LEU A 796 -6.68 -26.69 3.19
C LEU A 796 -6.96 -28.17 3.03
N GLU A 797 -8.15 -28.60 3.47
CA GLU A 797 -8.64 -29.94 3.18
C GLU A 797 -9.25 -29.94 1.79
N ILE A 798 -8.64 -30.68 0.88
CA ILE A 798 -9.17 -30.89 -0.46
C ILE A 798 -9.79 -32.28 -0.44
N ALA A 799 -11.09 -32.39 -0.77
CA ALA A 799 -11.63 -33.66 -1.20
C ALA A 799 -10.91 -34.00 -2.50
N ARG A 800 -9.86 -34.83 -2.44
CA ARG A 800 -9.33 -35.45 -3.66
C ARG A 800 -10.53 -36.17 -4.27
N LEU A 801 -10.96 -35.75 -5.46
CA LEU A 801 -11.77 -36.59 -6.31
C LEU A 801 -11.02 -37.91 -6.38
N GLN A 802 -11.54 -38.92 -5.68
CA GLN A 802 -10.96 -40.25 -5.70
C GLN A 802 -11.01 -40.69 -7.16
N ASP A 803 -9.84 -40.82 -7.77
CA ASP A 803 -9.70 -41.33 -9.12
C ASP A 803 -10.53 -42.60 -9.25
N THR A 804 -11.34 -42.59 -10.30
CA THR A 804 -11.83 -43.77 -10.97
C THR A 804 -10.67 -44.76 -11.17
N SER A 805 -10.65 -45.78 -10.32
CA SER A 805 -10.04 -47.09 -10.53
C SER A 805 -8.69 -47.11 -11.26
N CYS A 806 -7.60 -46.78 -10.57
CA CYS A 806 -6.31 -47.41 -10.89
C CYS A 806 -5.32 -47.32 -9.72
N LEU A 807 -5.24 -48.44 -8.99
CA LEU A 807 -4.03 -49.12 -8.48
C LEU A 807 -4.20 -49.59 -7.03
N SER A 808 -4.60 -50.85 -6.91
CA SER A 808 -4.26 -51.68 -5.77
C SER A 808 -2.76 -52.02 -5.79
N ASN A 809 -2.20 -52.07 -4.58
CA ASN A 809 -0.92 -52.68 -4.16
C ASN A 809 0.40 -52.02 -4.60
N SER A 810 1.10 -51.36 -3.67
CA SER A 810 2.03 -52.02 -2.73
C SER A 810 2.92 -51.04 -1.93
N SER A 811 3.15 -51.42 -0.67
CA SER A 811 4.26 -51.10 0.25
C SER A 811 4.57 -49.65 0.67
N THR A 812 4.13 -49.35 1.90
CA THR A 812 4.86 -48.69 2.99
C THR A 812 6.26 -48.12 2.71
N VAL A 813 6.35 -46.79 2.61
CA VAL A 813 7.53 -46.01 3.00
C VAL A 813 7.05 -44.74 3.73
N THR A 814 7.52 -44.56 4.96
CA THR A 814 7.29 -43.38 5.81
C THR A 814 7.81 -42.09 5.15
N PRO A 815 7.06 -40.97 5.15
CA PRO A 815 7.53 -39.73 4.56
C PRO A 815 8.52 -39.01 5.50
N LYS A 816 9.76 -38.81 5.03
CA LYS A 816 10.66 -37.79 5.58
C LYS A 816 10.18 -36.40 5.14
N LEU A 817 10.21 -35.44 6.08
CA LEU A 817 9.91 -34.02 5.84
C LEU A 817 10.73 -33.47 4.65
N PRO A 818 10.13 -32.70 3.72
CA PRO A 818 10.89 -31.99 2.71
C PRO A 818 11.54 -30.73 3.31
N GLN A 819 12.86 -30.67 3.22
CA GLN A 819 13.63 -29.44 3.37
C GLN A 819 13.22 -28.45 2.27
N ALA A 820 12.96 -27.21 2.67
CA ALA A 820 12.69 -26.10 1.77
C ALA A 820 13.92 -25.82 0.90
N ASN A 821 13.77 -25.93 -0.42
CA ASN A 821 14.78 -25.53 -1.39
C ASN A 821 14.85 -24.00 -1.47
N GLY A 822 15.76 -23.42 -0.70
CA GLY A 822 16.35 -22.12 -0.98
C GLY A 822 17.34 -22.24 -2.14
N THR A 823 17.34 -21.21 -2.97
CA THR A 823 18.23 -21.00 -4.13
C THR A 823 19.71 -21.11 -3.75
N HIS A 824 20.34 -22.19 -4.21
CA HIS A 824 21.78 -22.37 -4.14
C HIS A 824 22.49 -21.39 -5.09
N VAL A 825 23.34 -20.54 -4.53
CA VAL A 825 24.41 -19.84 -5.27
C VAL A 825 25.50 -20.86 -5.59
N PRO A 826 25.99 -20.98 -6.85
CA PRO A 826 27.08 -21.88 -7.15
C PRO A 826 28.37 -21.32 -6.54
N ARG A 827 28.94 -22.04 -5.57
CA ARG A 827 30.31 -21.79 -5.10
C ARG A 827 31.27 -22.12 -6.25
N GLY A 828 32.05 -21.12 -6.65
CA GLY A 828 33.18 -21.31 -7.56
C GLY A 828 34.21 -22.26 -6.95
N SER A 829 34.76 -23.13 -7.79
CA SER A 829 35.84 -24.04 -7.49
C SER A 829 37.13 -23.27 -7.20
N GLU A 830 37.52 -23.15 -5.94
CA GLU A 830 38.91 -22.84 -5.58
C GLU A 830 39.76 -24.09 -5.75
N GLY A 831 40.74 -24.01 -6.66
CA GLY A 831 41.76 -25.04 -6.83
C GLY A 831 42.70 -25.06 -5.63
N GLN A 832 42.84 -26.22 -5.01
CA GLN A 832 43.97 -26.51 -4.12
C GLN A 832 45.21 -26.83 -4.97
N PRO A 833 46.38 -26.25 -4.67
CA PRO A 833 47.65 -26.81 -5.10
C PRO A 833 48.14 -27.82 -4.05
N SER A 834 48.52 -29.01 -4.52
CA SER A 834 49.31 -29.98 -3.76
C SER A 834 50.77 -29.51 -3.61
N PRO A 835 51.43 -29.70 -2.45
CA PRO A 835 52.88 -29.79 -2.41
C PRO A 835 53.30 -31.26 -2.31
N SER A 836 54.21 -31.63 -3.20
CA SER A 836 55.00 -32.86 -3.12
C SER A 836 56.30 -32.58 -2.35
N ASP A 837 56.79 -33.63 -1.70
CA ASP A 837 57.97 -33.69 -0.85
C ASP A 837 59.27 -33.14 -1.46
N SER A 838 60.10 -32.49 -0.63
CA SER A 838 61.49 -32.94 -0.39
C SER A 838 62.23 -32.04 0.62
N ASP A 839 62.58 -32.65 1.75
CA ASP A 839 63.89 -32.67 2.41
C ASP A 839 64.79 -31.42 2.57
N ARG A 840 65.15 -31.26 3.85
CA ARG A 840 66.47 -30.95 4.44
C ARG A 840 66.96 -29.50 4.60
N GLU A 841 67.48 -29.33 5.82
CA GLU A 841 68.24 -28.25 6.48
C GLU A 841 67.46 -27.02 6.99
#